data_AF-A0A225E139-F1
#
_entry.id   AF-A0A225E139-F1
#
_cell.length_a   1.000
_cell.length_b   1.000
_cell.length_c   1.000
_cell.angle_alpha   90.00
_cell.angle_beta   90.00
_cell.angle_gamma   90.00
#
_symmetry.space_group_name_H-M   'P 1'
#
loop_
_entity.id
_entity.type
_entity.pdbx_description
1 polymer ?
#
loop_
_entity_poly.entity_id
_entity_poly.type
_entity_poly.pdbx_seq_one_letter_code
_entity_poly.pdbx_strand_id
1 'polypeptide(L)'
;MAKGKVKTTGAKTKAGKLAGKTVAFAGKFGYGKYNLEALKKAAVAEGGSVVDGETTAPDYLVEGTGVGGKPPGAVAKIQKKHPQVQVIDEPGFYQMIVPTAEEFLEILQSGPQGHEFWSAMQERIQKSGATIDLSGTEFRKLTIEGILYQVRLDDCDFRGATLNDVYFDKIKGARFDGAAMSGGSFANAEDCSLKNVVMKQTRWNPAEFRRCDFTGAALFIQTGSCTRATDCSFVGADLSEADLDNSHFTRADFSDANLTGARLEKCDFTGANLAGADLTRADLREAKLTNADLSGAKLRDSLLTGTDLTGATIDGADFTGANVTGANVTGLDTSKAKNLEPRPARTAGPKLRELATVARGSKRFMTTLELDLGNGESVFLQPSITTYGTQVYPGASFWHQSAQTNRSDSVAAPTFEQGILNLTDLWSRGTPAFDTIKVEAKQCPLRGKELVELATAAWYEACGLAVPSTEELEDLRGRADTDAAQLQKVLTAELGGGPSGVKKWNARTDKERTKLGRLRKHDFSNASLAGANLGSQDFEGSTFDGANLKKAALGGSQLKGASFVKAEMGGVHLAGSKCSEASFEGATLTKCNLRAANFRRCNFQNADLTNADFSFSDLGEADFTGATLTGVEFARTRFDEKTIFPPGFVPPEGLIWKGVGSRPGTPEAAPPPPAAKSGTLDFATFLGYLNNKVEAARMQKAGSMLKAERFQLFAEVADDAITGIVKSQSSHDLVYSCRLASDGGFSCCTQNLRPCGGLRGALCKHLLVLIVGLAKAGRLDAATVDHWIDLSRRQKPVVDEDAASATFLRYKGAEAGEVDWRPTETIPEDFYAM
;
A
#
# COMPACT_ATOMS: atom_id res chain seq x y z
N MET A 1 -45.28 14.34 19.51
CA MET A 1 -45.79 15.74 19.48
C MET A 1 -44.83 16.54 20.35
N ALA A 2 -43.99 17.43 19.84
CA ALA A 2 -44.34 18.71 19.23
C ALA A 2 -43.64 18.94 17.88
N LYS A 3 -44.38 19.56 16.93
CA LYS A 3 -43.90 19.93 15.59
C LYS A 3 -43.28 21.33 15.65
N GLY A 4 -41.96 21.45 15.50
CA GLY A 4 -41.28 22.73 15.29
C GLY A 4 -41.11 23.02 13.80
N LYS A 5 -41.89 23.96 13.24
CA LYS A 5 -41.62 24.53 11.91
C LYS A 5 -40.37 25.41 11.99
N VAL A 6 -39.38 25.14 11.14
CA VAL A 6 -38.18 25.98 10.96
C VAL A 6 -38.59 27.33 10.36
N LYS A 7 -38.40 28.41 11.12
CA LYS A 7 -38.45 29.78 10.62
C LYS A 7 -37.05 30.14 10.10
N THR A 8 -36.98 30.56 8.84
CA THR A 8 -35.80 31.26 8.29
C THR A 8 -35.73 32.66 8.90
N THR A 9 -35.07 32.78 10.06
CA THR A 9 -34.63 34.07 10.59
C THR A 9 -33.17 34.28 10.21
N GLY A 10 -32.86 35.41 9.57
CA GLY A 10 -31.49 35.81 9.25
C GLY A 10 -30.58 35.65 10.46
N ALA A 11 -29.49 34.90 10.28
CA ALA A 11 -28.57 34.54 11.35
C ALA A 11 -27.92 35.80 11.92
N LYS A 12 -28.39 36.26 13.08
CA LYS A 12 -27.51 36.94 14.02
C LYS A 12 -26.40 35.94 14.33
N THR A 13 -25.15 36.30 14.08
CA THR A 13 -23.99 35.55 14.57
C THR A 13 -24.18 35.37 16.08
N LYS A 14 -24.52 34.15 16.52
CA LYS A 14 -24.50 33.81 17.94
C LYS A 14 -23.09 34.17 18.43
N ALA A 15 -23.02 34.97 19.49
CA ALA A 15 -21.75 35.24 20.14
C ALA A 15 -21.14 33.89 20.56
N GLY A 16 -19.88 33.63 20.18
CA GLY A 16 -19.21 32.37 20.51
C GLY A 16 -19.15 32.12 22.02
N LYS A 17 -18.90 30.89 22.45
CA LYS A 17 -19.04 30.50 23.87
C LYS A 17 -18.06 31.18 24.83
N LEU A 18 -17.05 31.86 24.29
CA LEU A 18 -16.05 32.64 25.03
C LEU A 18 -16.15 34.14 24.71
N ALA A 19 -17.25 34.61 24.12
CA ALA A 19 -17.44 36.01 23.78
C ALA A 19 -17.25 36.93 25.01
N GLY A 20 -16.29 37.85 24.90
CA GLY A 20 -15.95 38.78 25.98
C GLY A 20 -15.19 38.15 27.16
N LYS A 21 -14.73 36.91 27.02
CA LYS A 21 -13.90 36.19 28.02
C LYS A 21 -12.44 36.20 27.64
N THR A 22 -11.58 36.25 28.66
CA THR A 22 -10.13 36.16 28.54
C THR A 22 -9.64 34.78 28.97
N VAL A 23 -8.76 34.18 28.18
CA VAL A 23 -8.23 32.84 28.42
C VAL A 23 -6.70 32.88 28.45
N ALA A 24 -6.10 32.27 29.45
CA ALA A 24 -4.66 32.03 29.49
C ALA A 24 -4.38 30.52 29.47
N PHE A 25 -3.20 30.15 28.97
CA PHE A 25 -2.75 28.76 28.91
C PHE A 25 -1.43 28.61 29.64
N ALA A 26 -1.34 27.69 30.59
CA ALA A 26 -0.12 27.43 31.34
C ALA A 26 0.16 25.93 31.40
N GLY A 27 1.38 25.54 31.03
CA GLY A 27 1.82 24.15 31.08
C GLY A 27 2.14 23.53 29.71
N LYS A 28 2.16 22.19 29.67
CA LYS A 28 2.47 21.39 28.47
C LYS A 28 1.19 20.77 27.91
N PHE A 29 0.95 20.94 26.61
CA PHE A 29 -0.20 20.41 25.90
C PHE A 29 0.27 19.42 24.83
N GLY A 30 0.19 18.11 25.09
CA GLY A 30 0.59 17.03 24.17
C GLY A 30 1.95 17.24 23.45
N TYR A 31 1.96 17.26 22.12
CA TYR A 31 3.14 17.45 21.25
C TYR A 31 3.77 18.86 21.29
N GLY A 32 3.50 19.66 22.34
CA GLY A 32 4.14 20.96 22.55
C GLY A 32 3.42 22.13 21.85
N LYS A 33 4.18 22.99 21.15
CA LYS A 33 3.68 24.28 20.60
C LYS A 33 2.47 24.12 19.68
N TYR A 34 2.38 23.04 18.90
CA TYR A 34 1.28 22.82 17.95
C TYR A 34 -0.09 22.76 18.64
N ASN A 35 -0.24 21.96 19.70
CA ASN A 35 -1.50 21.83 20.41
C ASN A 35 -1.87 23.12 21.16
N LEU A 36 -0.87 23.82 21.69
CA LEU A 36 -1.09 25.11 22.33
C LEU A 36 -1.64 26.14 21.33
N GLU A 37 -1.10 26.19 20.11
CA GLU A 37 -1.63 27.08 19.07
C GLU A 37 -3.04 26.67 18.60
N ALA A 38 -3.35 25.37 18.55
CA ALA A 38 -4.70 24.90 18.26
C ALA A 38 -5.72 25.34 19.33
N LEU A 39 -5.36 25.21 20.61
CA LEU A 39 -6.18 25.66 21.75
C LEU A 39 -6.42 27.18 21.72
N LYS A 40 -5.37 27.96 21.43
CA LYS A 40 -5.50 29.42 21.27
C LYS A 40 -6.43 29.77 20.11
N LYS A 41 -6.26 29.11 18.96
CA LYS A 41 -7.13 29.32 17.79
C LYS A 41 -8.58 28.99 18.11
N ALA A 42 -8.84 27.92 18.86
CA ALA A 42 -10.18 27.56 19.33
C ALA A 42 -10.76 28.62 20.29
N ALA A 43 -9.98 29.14 21.23
CA ALA A 43 -10.43 30.20 22.14
C ALA A 43 -10.86 31.47 21.38
N VAL A 44 -10.06 31.87 20.38
CA VAL A 44 -10.35 33.04 19.52
C VAL A 44 -11.57 32.77 18.63
N ALA A 45 -11.69 31.57 18.07
CA ALA A 45 -12.84 31.20 17.22
C ALA A 45 -14.18 31.28 17.98
N GLU A 46 -14.16 31.03 19.29
CA GLU A 46 -15.33 31.16 20.17
C GLU A 46 -15.51 32.58 20.74
N GLY A 47 -14.84 33.60 20.19
CA GLY A 47 -14.99 35.00 20.59
C GLY A 47 -14.20 35.40 21.84
N GLY A 48 -13.33 34.53 22.35
CA GLY A 48 -12.45 34.82 23.48
C GLY A 48 -11.17 35.56 23.07
N SER A 49 -10.50 36.14 24.05
CA SER A 49 -9.19 36.79 23.88
C SER A 49 -8.12 36.04 24.66
N VAL A 50 -7.02 35.67 23.98
CA VAL A 50 -5.89 35.00 24.64
C VAL A 50 -4.99 36.05 25.29
N VAL A 51 -4.71 35.89 26.59
CA VAL A 51 -3.88 36.83 27.37
C VAL A 51 -2.72 36.10 28.07
N ASP A 52 -1.71 36.85 28.48
CA ASP A 52 -0.66 36.35 29.37
C ASP A 52 -1.16 36.40 30.82
N GLY A 53 -1.42 35.22 31.39
CA GLY A 53 -1.97 35.06 32.74
C GLY A 53 -1.06 35.58 33.86
N GLU A 54 0.24 35.80 33.62
CA GLU A 54 1.11 36.42 34.62
C GLU A 54 0.95 37.94 34.70
N THR A 55 0.53 38.58 33.60
CA THR A 55 0.40 40.03 33.49
C THR A 55 -1.05 40.51 33.59
N THR A 56 -1.99 39.72 33.09
CA THR A 56 -3.42 40.03 33.02
C THR A 56 -4.21 38.91 33.69
N ALA A 57 -5.18 39.23 34.56
CA ALA A 57 -6.02 38.22 35.19
C ALA A 57 -7.02 37.65 34.17
N PRO A 58 -6.90 36.38 33.74
CA PRO A 58 -7.83 35.78 32.79
C PRO A 58 -9.13 35.34 33.48
N ASP A 59 -10.23 35.22 32.74
CA ASP A 59 -11.43 34.53 33.24
C ASP A 59 -11.15 33.04 33.46
N TYR A 60 -10.44 32.41 32.51
CA TYR A 60 -10.10 31.00 32.53
C TYR A 60 -8.59 30.77 32.36
N LEU A 61 -8.01 29.94 33.21
CA LEU A 61 -6.64 29.46 33.08
C LEU A 61 -6.68 27.96 32.72
N VAL A 62 -6.35 27.65 31.47
CA VAL A 62 -6.28 26.27 30.98
C VAL A 62 -4.92 25.69 31.34
N GLU A 63 -4.95 24.64 32.16
CA GLU A 63 -3.79 23.91 32.63
C GLU A 63 -3.44 22.76 31.68
N GLY A 64 -2.20 22.77 31.21
CA GLY A 64 -1.59 21.67 30.46
C GLY A 64 -0.67 20.86 31.35
N THR A 65 -1.05 19.65 31.72
CA THR A 65 -0.21 18.75 32.52
C THR A 65 0.78 17.94 31.66
N GLY A 66 0.47 17.73 30.38
CA GLY A 66 1.16 16.76 29.53
C GLY A 66 0.93 15.32 30.00
N VAL A 67 1.53 14.33 29.33
CA VAL A 67 1.38 12.92 29.74
C VAL A 67 2.13 12.68 31.06
N GLY A 68 1.38 12.48 32.16
CA GLY A 68 1.90 12.09 33.48
C GLY A 68 2.54 13.21 34.32
N GLY A 69 2.32 14.49 33.98
CA GLY A 69 2.94 15.62 34.67
C GLY A 69 2.20 16.09 35.92
N LYS A 70 2.95 16.71 36.85
CA LYS A 70 2.40 17.50 37.96
C LYS A 70 1.89 18.87 37.46
N PRO A 71 0.94 19.51 38.16
CA PRO A 71 0.51 20.88 37.91
C PRO A 71 1.70 21.83 37.70
N PRO A 72 1.75 22.63 36.61
CA PRO A 72 2.87 23.53 36.35
C PRO A 72 3.00 24.60 37.44
N GLY A 73 4.23 24.92 37.86
CA GLY A 73 4.47 26.00 38.83
C GLY A 73 3.93 27.38 38.39
N ALA A 74 3.77 27.59 37.08
CA ALA A 74 3.14 28.79 36.51
C ALA A 74 1.65 28.91 36.90
N VAL A 75 0.90 27.80 36.96
CA VAL A 75 -0.52 27.80 37.37
C VAL A 75 -0.63 28.25 38.82
N ALA A 76 0.17 27.68 39.72
CA ALA A 76 0.21 28.06 41.12
C ALA A 76 0.60 29.54 41.33
N LYS A 77 1.54 30.06 40.52
CA LYS A 77 1.95 31.46 40.56
C LYS A 77 0.84 32.41 40.14
N ILE A 78 0.15 32.10 39.04
CA ILE A 78 -0.98 32.90 38.53
C ILE A 78 -2.13 32.87 39.53
N GLN A 79 -2.50 31.70 40.04
CA GLN A 79 -3.64 31.58 40.95
C GLN A 79 -3.37 32.17 42.33
N LYS A 80 -2.12 32.21 42.79
CA LYS A 80 -1.73 32.98 43.98
C LYS A 80 -1.89 34.48 43.78
N LYS A 81 -1.61 34.99 42.56
CA LYS A 81 -1.76 36.42 42.21
C LYS A 81 -3.21 36.81 41.93
N HIS A 82 -3.99 35.88 41.39
CA HIS A 82 -5.38 36.07 40.99
C HIS A 82 -6.25 34.89 41.48
N PRO A 83 -6.65 34.87 42.77
CA PRO A 83 -7.36 33.74 43.39
C PRO A 83 -8.73 33.43 42.76
N GLN A 84 -9.34 34.43 42.14
CA GLN A 84 -10.65 34.34 41.48
C GLN A 84 -10.63 33.67 40.09
N VAL A 85 -9.44 33.38 39.53
CA VAL A 85 -9.31 32.75 38.21
C VAL A 85 -9.78 31.30 38.26
N GLN A 86 -10.62 30.89 37.30
CA GLN A 86 -11.05 29.51 37.19
C GLN A 86 -10.01 28.68 36.45
N VAL A 87 -9.44 27.67 37.13
CA VAL A 87 -8.51 26.72 36.50
C VAL A 87 -9.28 25.53 35.97
N ILE A 88 -9.01 25.17 34.71
CA ILE A 88 -9.60 24.04 34.01
C ILE A 88 -8.50 23.27 33.27
N ASP A 89 -8.66 21.98 33.09
CA ASP A 89 -7.74 21.17 32.29
C ASP A 89 -8.09 21.24 30.78
N GLU A 90 -7.28 20.60 29.94
CA GLU A 90 -7.52 20.56 28.49
C GLU A 90 -8.91 19.97 28.14
N PRO A 91 -9.35 18.81 28.67
CA PRO A 91 -10.71 18.32 28.46
C PRO A 91 -11.80 19.29 28.91
N GLY A 92 -11.66 19.92 30.08
CA GLY A 92 -12.59 20.92 30.61
C GLY A 92 -12.72 22.14 29.71
N PHE A 93 -11.62 22.62 29.11
CA PHE A 93 -11.67 23.67 28.10
C PHE A 93 -12.48 23.24 26.88
N TYR A 94 -12.24 22.04 26.35
CA TYR A 94 -13.02 21.53 25.20
C TYR A 94 -14.50 21.32 25.54
N GLN A 95 -14.84 20.90 26.76
CA GLN A 95 -16.23 20.79 27.24
C GLN A 95 -16.95 22.15 27.27
N MET A 96 -16.25 23.26 27.52
CA MET A 96 -16.84 24.59 27.47
C MET A 96 -17.20 25.04 26.06
N ILE A 97 -16.43 24.60 25.06
CA ILE A 97 -16.56 25.05 23.66
C ILE A 97 -17.19 24.03 22.72
N VAL A 98 -17.42 22.79 23.18
CA VAL A 98 -18.12 21.76 22.39
C VAL A 98 -19.55 22.24 22.07
N PRO A 99 -20.02 22.13 20.82
CA PRO A 99 -21.38 22.55 20.48
C PRO A 99 -22.42 21.66 21.19
N THR A 100 -23.54 22.28 21.53
CA THR A 100 -24.78 21.58 21.90
C THR A 100 -25.36 20.86 20.68
N ALA A 101 -26.34 19.98 20.89
CA ALA A 101 -27.06 19.32 19.79
C ALA A 101 -27.68 20.34 18.82
N GLU A 102 -28.31 21.38 19.33
CA GLU A 102 -28.93 22.43 18.51
C GLU A 102 -27.89 23.24 17.72
N GLU A 103 -26.77 23.62 18.35
CA GLU A 103 -25.68 24.34 17.66
C GLU A 103 -25.02 23.46 16.58
N PHE A 104 -24.82 22.17 16.86
CA PHE A 104 -24.24 21.25 15.90
C PHE A 104 -25.18 21.02 14.70
N LEU A 105 -26.50 20.95 14.94
CA LEU A 105 -27.49 20.89 13.88
C LEU A 105 -27.49 22.15 13.01
N GLU A 106 -27.40 23.34 13.63
CA GLU A 106 -27.25 24.61 12.90
C GLU A 106 -25.98 24.61 12.02
N ILE A 107 -24.87 24.07 12.52
CA ILE A 107 -23.61 23.90 11.77
C ILE A 107 -23.85 23.01 10.53
N LEU A 108 -24.48 21.84 10.72
CA LEU A 108 -24.79 20.93 9.60
C LEU A 108 -25.71 21.58 8.55
N GLN A 109 -26.61 22.47 8.96
CA GLN A 109 -27.54 23.17 8.06
C GLN A 109 -26.93 24.39 7.38
N SER A 110 -25.79 24.90 7.86
CA SER A 110 -25.16 26.13 7.36
C SER A 110 -24.41 25.98 6.03
N GLY A 111 -24.32 24.75 5.51
CA GLY A 111 -23.63 24.42 4.27
C GLY A 111 -22.18 23.94 4.47
N PRO A 112 -21.44 23.68 3.39
CA PRO A 112 -20.09 23.10 3.41
C PRO A 112 -19.09 23.91 4.24
N GLN A 113 -18.36 23.24 5.14
CA GLN A 113 -17.37 23.89 6.03
C GLN A 113 -15.90 23.56 5.67
N GLY A 114 -15.67 22.61 4.77
CA GLY A 114 -14.32 22.17 4.36
C GLY A 114 -13.62 21.25 5.37
N HIS A 115 -12.55 20.60 4.91
CA HIS A 115 -11.83 19.57 5.70
C HIS A 115 -11.20 20.10 6.99
N GLU A 116 -10.59 21.29 6.98
CA GLU A 116 -9.95 21.85 8.17
C GLU A 116 -10.94 22.09 9.31
N PHE A 117 -12.16 22.54 8.98
CA PHE A 117 -13.21 22.73 9.96
C PHE A 117 -13.62 21.39 10.60
N TRP A 118 -13.91 20.38 9.78
CA TRP A 118 -14.36 19.08 10.29
C TRP A 118 -13.30 18.36 11.11
N SER A 119 -12.02 18.50 10.74
CA SER A 119 -10.90 17.99 11.53
C SER A 119 -10.82 18.66 12.90
N ALA A 120 -10.93 19.99 12.96
CA ALA A 120 -10.95 20.73 14.23
C ALA A 120 -12.18 20.42 15.09
N MET A 121 -13.36 20.24 14.47
CA MET A 121 -14.59 19.85 15.15
C MET A 121 -14.50 18.44 15.74
N GLN A 122 -13.97 17.47 14.98
CA GLN A 122 -13.74 16.12 15.46
C GLN A 122 -12.80 16.10 16.66
N GLU A 123 -11.67 16.83 16.60
CA GLU A 123 -10.74 16.94 17.72
C GLU A 123 -11.41 17.53 18.97
N ARG A 124 -12.22 18.58 18.78
CA ARG A 124 -12.98 19.24 19.86
C ARG A 124 -13.92 18.26 20.57
N ILE A 125 -14.73 17.52 19.82
CA ILE A 125 -15.66 16.53 20.38
C ILE A 125 -14.86 15.43 21.10
N GLN A 126 -13.85 14.87 20.44
CA GLN A 126 -13.05 13.78 20.98
C GLN A 126 -12.35 14.15 22.31
N LYS A 127 -11.73 15.33 22.38
CA LYS A 127 -11.01 15.77 23.58
C LYS A 127 -11.93 16.22 24.71
N SER A 128 -13.13 16.70 24.40
CA SER A 128 -14.13 17.02 25.42
C SER A 128 -14.68 15.76 26.12
N GLY A 129 -14.62 14.60 25.45
CA GLY A 129 -15.30 13.38 25.87
C GLY A 129 -16.83 13.44 25.73
N ALA A 130 -17.36 14.50 25.11
CA ALA A 130 -18.78 14.65 24.88
C ALA A 130 -19.27 13.73 23.76
N THR A 131 -20.56 13.38 23.81
CA THR A 131 -21.30 12.77 22.70
C THR A 131 -22.41 13.73 22.34
N ILE A 132 -22.50 14.09 21.06
CA ILE A 132 -23.59 14.95 20.57
C ILE A 132 -24.75 14.04 20.20
N ASP A 133 -25.90 14.24 20.82
CA ASP A 133 -27.08 13.44 20.55
C ASP A 133 -28.04 14.16 19.62
N LEU A 134 -28.22 13.62 18.41
CA LEU A 134 -29.16 14.10 17.41
C LEU A 134 -30.24 13.07 17.12
N SER A 135 -30.46 12.09 18.00
CA SER A 135 -31.41 11.01 17.76
C SER A 135 -32.82 11.54 17.43
N GLY A 136 -33.50 10.93 16.47
CA GLY A 136 -34.85 11.31 16.02
C GLY A 136 -34.90 12.60 15.19
N THR A 137 -33.75 13.17 14.80
CA THR A 137 -33.70 14.41 14.01
C THR A 137 -34.03 14.17 12.54
N GLU A 138 -34.72 15.13 11.91
CA GLU A 138 -34.99 15.11 10.46
C GLU A 138 -33.89 15.84 9.68
N PHE A 139 -33.23 15.11 8.76
CA PHE A 139 -32.19 15.59 7.85
C PHE A 139 -32.61 15.57 6.38
N ARG A 140 -33.91 15.45 6.11
CA ARG A 140 -34.42 15.28 4.74
C ARG A 140 -33.96 16.39 3.81
N LYS A 141 -33.49 16.01 2.62
CA LYS A 141 -33.02 16.93 1.55
C LYS A 141 -31.88 17.87 1.96
N LEU A 142 -31.20 17.60 3.07
CA LEU A 142 -29.98 18.33 3.42
C LEU A 142 -28.79 17.74 2.66
N THR A 143 -27.83 18.61 2.34
CA THR A 143 -26.49 18.19 1.96
C THR A 143 -25.62 18.21 3.21
N ILE A 144 -25.17 17.03 3.64
CA ILE A 144 -24.26 16.87 4.77
C ILE A 144 -22.92 16.47 4.22
N GLU A 145 -21.89 17.21 4.59
CA GLU A 145 -20.50 16.89 4.33
C GLU A 145 -19.78 16.83 5.67
N GLY A 146 -18.96 15.82 5.91
CA GLY A 146 -18.07 15.79 7.08
C GLY A 146 -18.17 14.55 7.97
N ILE A 147 -17.30 14.55 8.98
CA ILE A 147 -17.08 13.41 9.87
C ILE A 147 -18.03 13.52 11.07
N LEU A 148 -19.03 12.64 11.16
CA LEU A 148 -20.01 12.57 12.26
C LEU A 148 -19.51 11.66 13.40
N TYR A 149 -18.26 11.87 13.84
CA TYR A 149 -17.65 11.08 14.91
C TYR A 149 -18.21 11.45 16.28
N GLN A 150 -18.55 10.46 17.11
CA GLN A 150 -19.20 10.65 18.43
C GLN A 150 -20.51 11.47 18.37
N VAL A 151 -21.24 11.32 17.27
CA VAL A 151 -22.60 11.85 17.13
C VAL A 151 -23.58 10.68 17.13
N ARG A 152 -24.52 10.65 18.08
CA ARG A 152 -25.58 9.65 18.10
C ARG A 152 -26.69 10.08 17.14
N LEU A 153 -27.04 9.18 16.21
CA LEU A 153 -27.93 9.44 15.09
C LEU A 153 -29.07 8.41 14.99
N ASP A 154 -29.44 7.82 16.12
CA ASP A 154 -30.46 6.78 16.16
C ASP A 154 -31.83 7.36 15.77
N ASP A 155 -32.63 6.59 15.04
CA ASP A 155 -33.99 6.94 14.59
C ASP A 155 -34.08 8.23 13.74
N CYS A 156 -32.96 8.68 13.17
CA CYS A 156 -32.89 9.87 12.31
C CYS A 156 -33.49 9.64 10.91
N ASP A 157 -33.96 10.72 10.28
CA ASP A 157 -34.58 10.68 8.96
C ASP A 157 -33.75 11.43 7.90
N PHE A 158 -32.96 10.69 7.14
CA PHE A 158 -32.09 11.15 6.05
C PHE A 158 -32.74 11.03 4.66
N ARG A 159 -34.06 10.85 4.55
CA ARG A 159 -34.69 10.61 3.24
C ARG A 159 -34.43 11.72 2.24
N GLY A 160 -33.92 11.33 1.07
CA GLY A 160 -33.53 12.26 0.00
C GLY A 160 -32.39 13.22 0.35
N ALA A 161 -31.63 12.97 1.42
CA ALA A 161 -30.43 13.73 1.75
C ALA A 161 -29.27 13.38 0.80
N THR A 162 -28.32 14.30 0.67
CA THR A 162 -27.03 14.08 0.00
C THR A 162 -25.96 14.00 1.08
N LEU A 163 -25.22 12.89 1.15
CA LEU A 163 -24.23 12.60 2.17
C LEU A 163 -22.85 12.41 1.53
N ASN A 164 -21.98 13.40 1.65
CA ASN A 164 -20.65 13.37 1.04
C ASN A 164 -19.60 13.09 2.13
N ASP A 165 -18.82 12.03 1.94
CA ASP A 165 -17.72 11.62 2.83
C ASP A 165 -18.15 11.44 4.30
N VAL A 166 -19.41 11.03 4.52
CA VAL A 166 -19.97 10.81 5.85
C VAL A 166 -19.68 9.39 6.32
N TYR A 167 -19.07 9.29 7.51
CA TYR A 167 -18.83 8.03 8.19
C TYR A 167 -19.81 7.84 9.36
N PHE A 168 -20.54 6.73 9.35
CA PHE A 168 -21.46 6.34 10.42
C PHE A 168 -20.83 5.23 11.27
N ASP A 169 -20.49 5.53 12.53
CA ASP A 169 -19.89 4.54 13.43
C ASP A 169 -20.89 3.49 13.92
N LYS A 170 -21.90 3.92 14.67
CA LYS A 170 -23.03 3.10 15.12
C LYS A 170 -24.32 3.87 14.89
N ILE A 171 -25.26 3.24 14.21
CA ILE A 171 -26.57 3.83 13.95
C ILE A 171 -27.67 2.79 13.99
N LYS A 172 -28.78 3.11 14.66
CA LYS A 172 -29.95 2.26 14.75
C LYS A 172 -31.21 2.95 14.26
N GLY A 173 -32.09 2.24 13.56
CA GLY A 173 -33.45 2.71 13.25
C GLY A 173 -33.55 3.86 12.23
N ALA A 174 -32.42 4.31 11.68
CA ALA A 174 -32.38 5.46 10.79
C ALA A 174 -32.92 5.16 9.39
N ARG A 175 -33.45 6.20 8.73
CA ARG A 175 -34.08 6.10 7.40
C ARG A 175 -33.32 6.90 6.36
N PHE A 176 -32.75 6.22 5.39
CA PHE A 176 -31.98 6.74 4.26
C PHE A 176 -32.71 6.62 2.92
N ASP A 177 -34.02 6.36 2.91
CA ASP A 177 -34.76 6.07 1.67
C ASP A 177 -34.56 7.19 0.61
N GLY A 178 -34.05 6.81 -0.56
CA GLY A 178 -33.76 7.71 -1.69
C GLY A 178 -32.61 8.70 -1.46
N ALA A 179 -31.80 8.52 -0.42
CA ALA A 179 -30.61 9.34 -0.19
C ALA A 179 -29.52 9.05 -1.24
N ALA A 180 -28.66 10.04 -1.49
CA ALA A 180 -27.46 9.89 -2.29
C ALA A 180 -26.23 9.98 -1.38
N MET A 181 -25.28 9.07 -1.56
CA MET A 181 -24.04 9.02 -0.78
C MET A 181 -22.84 8.90 -1.72
N SER A 182 -21.80 9.68 -1.47
CA SER A 182 -20.51 9.54 -2.18
C SER A 182 -19.36 9.49 -1.20
N GLY A 183 -18.50 8.49 -1.29
CA GLY A 183 -17.34 8.32 -0.40
C GLY A 183 -17.69 7.94 1.05
N GLY A 184 -18.98 7.89 1.39
CA GLY A 184 -19.48 7.53 2.72
C GLY A 184 -19.28 6.05 3.08
N SER A 185 -19.35 5.75 4.37
CA SER A 185 -19.13 4.40 4.91
C SER A 185 -19.89 4.18 6.22
N PHE A 186 -20.11 2.91 6.57
CA PHE A 186 -20.72 2.45 7.81
C PHE A 186 -19.76 1.49 8.50
N ALA A 187 -19.60 1.63 9.82
CA ALA A 187 -19.06 0.55 10.64
C ALA A 187 -20.16 -0.38 11.13
N ASN A 188 -21.21 0.15 11.76
CA ASN A 188 -22.32 -0.65 12.26
C ASN A 188 -23.68 0.04 12.02
N ALA A 189 -24.59 -0.64 11.33
CA ALA A 189 -25.96 -0.22 11.17
C ALA A 189 -26.95 -1.34 11.51
N GLU A 190 -27.99 -0.99 12.27
CA GLU A 190 -29.01 -1.92 12.73
C GLU A 190 -30.41 -1.37 12.48
N ASP A 191 -31.33 -2.20 12.01
CA ASP A 191 -32.75 -1.84 11.82
C ASP A 191 -32.94 -0.57 10.94
N CYS A 192 -32.00 -0.30 10.03
CA CYS A 192 -32.01 0.89 9.18
C CYS A 192 -32.69 0.63 7.84
N SER A 193 -33.43 1.62 7.34
CA SER A 193 -34.03 1.58 6.00
C SER A 193 -33.13 2.34 5.03
N LEU A 194 -32.66 1.69 3.97
CA LEU A 194 -31.78 2.21 2.93
C LEU A 194 -32.39 2.00 1.52
N LYS A 195 -33.72 2.08 1.41
CA LYS A 195 -34.43 1.78 0.15
C LYS A 195 -34.07 2.78 -0.93
N ASN A 196 -33.78 2.29 -2.13
CA ASN A 196 -33.45 3.12 -3.29
C ASN A 196 -32.32 4.13 -3.02
N VAL A 197 -31.44 3.84 -2.07
CA VAL A 197 -30.25 4.67 -1.82
C VAL A 197 -29.28 4.53 -2.99
N VAL A 198 -28.60 5.61 -3.35
CA VAL A 198 -27.51 5.56 -4.32
C VAL A 198 -26.20 5.79 -3.58
N MET A 199 -25.34 4.78 -3.53
CA MET A 199 -24.04 4.83 -2.88
C MET A 199 -22.92 4.70 -3.92
N LYS A 200 -22.16 5.77 -4.13
CA LYS A 200 -21.05 5.83 -5.09
C LYS A 200 -19.70 5.84 -4.36
N GLN A 201 -18.73 5.11 -4.92
CA GLN A 201 -17.35 5.08 -4.41
C GLN A 201 -17.29 4.66 -2.92
N THR A 202 -18.18 3.76 -2.54
CA THR A 202 -18.37 3.38 -1.14
C THR A 202 -17.37 2.31 -0.73
N ARG A 203 -16.95 2.37 0.53
CA ARG A 203 -16.01 1.42 1.15
C ARG A 203 -16.64 0.80 2.40
N TRP A 204 -16.71 -0.51 2.44
CA TRP A 204 -17.24 -1.32 3.55
C TRP A 204 -16.11 -2.20 4.12
N ASN A 205 -15.09 -1.63 4.75
CA ASN A 205 -13.88 -2.38 5.16
C ASN A 205 -13.62 -2.38 6.68
N PRO A 206 -14.08 -3.39 7.44
CA PRO A 206 -15.32 -4.14 7.25
C PRO A 206 -16.53 -3.32 7.72
N ALA A 207 -17.70 -3.54 7.12
CA ALA A 207 -18.97 -2.98 7.62
C ALA A 207 -19.86 -4.08 8.25
N GLU A 208 -20.69 -3.69 9.22
CA GLU A 208 -21.68 -4.56 9.84
C GLU A 208 -23.10 -4.02 9.66
N PHE A 209 -23.96 -4.82 9.05
CA PHE A 209 -25.38 -4.55 8.84
C PHE A 209 -26.22 -5.65 9.48
N ARG A 210 -27.24 -5.26 10.25
CA ARG A 210 -28.20 -6.20 10.84
C ARG A 210 -29.62 -5.72 10.61
N ARG A 211 -30.43 -6.54 9.93
CA ARG A 211 -31.84 -6.21 9.62
C ARG A 211 -32.01 -4.86 8.93
N CYS A 212 -31.08 -4.55 8.03
CA CYS A 212 -31.14 -3.35 7.20
C CYS A 212 -31.83 -3.66 5.87
N ASP A 213 -32.52 -2.67 5.31
CA ASP A 213 -33.32 -2.82 4.09
C ASP A 213 -32.76 -1.95 2.94
N PHE A 214 -32.00 -2.57 2.05
CA PHE A 214 -31.42 -2.00 0.84
C PHE A 214 -32.26 -2.25 -0.41
N THR A 215 -33.56 -2.50 -0.29
CA THR A 215 -34.43 -2.77 -1.46
C THR A 215 -34.29 -1.68 -2.52
N GLY A 216 -33.97 -2.08 -3.76
CA GLY A 216 -33.79 -1.19 -4.91
C GLY A 216 -32.59 -0.24 -4.84
N ALA A 217 -31.66 -0.43 -3.90
CA ALA A 217 -30.46 0.39 -3.77
C ALA A 217 -29.51 0.22 -4.97
N ALA A 218 -28.74 1.26 -5.30
CA ALA A 218 -27.61 1.18 -6.23
C ALA A 218 -26.29 1.36 -5.46
N LEU A 219 -25.49 0.30 -5.39
CA LEU A 219 -24.35 0.15 -4.49
C LEU A 219 -23.05 -0.07 -5.29
N PHE A 220 -22.36 1.02 -5.63
CA PHE A 220 -21.07 0.97 -6.32
C PHE A 220 -19.93 0.82 -5.29
N ILE A 221 -19.78 -0.41 -4.77
CA ILE A 221 -18.84 -0.75 -3.70
C ILE A 221 -17.46 -1.00 -4.29
N GLN A 222 -16.49 -0.15 -3.97
CA GLN A 222 -15.11 -0.28 -4.46
C GLN A 222 -14.32 -1.33 -3.70
N THR A 223 -14.55 -1.41 -2.38
CA THR A 223 -13.92 -2.37 -1.49
C THR A 223 -14.89 -2.66 -0.36
N GLY A 224 -15.24 -3.92 -0.16
CA GLY A 224 -16.19 -4.36 0.85
C GLY A 224 -15.79 -5.67 1.53
N SER A 225 -14.52 -6.03 1.47
CA SER A 225 -14.02 -7.31 1.95
C SER A 225 -14.34 -7.50 3.44
N CYS A 226 -14.72 -8.72 3.82
CA CYS A 226 -15.08 -9.08 5.20
C CYS A 226 -16.30 -8.33 5.77
N THR A 227 -17.20 -7.82 4.93
CA THR A 227 -18.47 -7.22 5.37
C THR A 227 -19.38 -8.28 5.99
N ARG A 228 -20.14 -7.93 7.02
CA ARG A 228 -21.20 -8.78 7.58
C ARG A 228 -22.56 -8.12 7.40
N ALA A 229 -23.45 -8.74 6.64
CA ALA A 229 -24.83 -8.33 6.51
C ALA A 229 -25.76 -9.51 6.82
N THR A 230 -26.34 -9.50 8.02
CA THR A 230 -27.19 -10.60 8.51
C THR A 230 -28.65 -10.17 8.54
N ASP A 231 -29.54 -11.04 8.03
CA ASP A 231 -30.99 -10.79 7.97
C ASP A 231 -31.34 -9.47 7.23
N CYS A 232 -30.50 -9.04 6.28
CA CYS A 232 -30.69 -7.82 5.51
C CYS A 232 -31.43 -8.10 4.20
N SER A 233 -32.13 -7.10 3.67
CA SER A 233 -32.78 -7.17 2.36
C SER A 233 -31.99 -6.36 1.33
N PHE A 234 -31.71 -6.96 0.18
CA PHE A 234 -31.07 -6.40 -1.00
C PHE A 234 -31.96 -6.63 -2.24
N VAL A 235 -33.28 -6.76 -2.04
CA VAL A 235 -34.23 -7.12 -3.10
C VAL A 235 -34.17 -6.11 -4.25
N GLY A 236 -33.89 -6.58 -5.46
CA GLY A 236 -33.76 -5.73 -6.64
C GLY A 236 -32.64 -4.69 -6.58
N ALA A 237 -31.69 -4.82 -5.66
CA ALA A 237 -30.57 -3.89 -5.54
C ALA A 237 -29.53 -4.13 -6.65
N ASP A 238 -28.84 -3.08 -7.08
CA ASP A 238 -27.71 -3.13 -7.99
C ASP A 238 -26.39 -3.13 -7.21
N LEU A 239 -25.72 -4.28 -7.23
CA LEU A 239 -24.39 -4.54 -6.68
C LEU A 239 -23.44 -5.02 -7.79
N SER A 240 -23.69 -4.64 -9.05
CA SER A 240 -22.83 -5.02 -10.17
C SER A 240 -21.39 -4.58 -9.93
N GLU A 241 -20.45 -5.48 -10.25
CA GLU A 241 -19.00 -5.30 -10.09
C GLU A 241 -18.54 -4.99 -8.64
N ALA A 242 -19.41 -5.17 -7.63
CA ALA A 242 -19.07 -4.90 -6.23
C ALA A 242 -17.96 -5.83 -5.72
N ASP A 243 -17.01 -5.26 -4.98
CA ASP A 243 -15.96 -6.03 -4.32
C ASP A 243 -16.39 -6.41 -2.90
N LEU A 244 -16.73 -7.68 -2.66
CA LEU A 244 -17.33 -8.17 -1.41
C LEU A 244 -16.68 -9.47 -0.92
N ASP A 245 -15.46 -9.79 -1.35
CA ASP A 245 -14.79 -11.05 -0.99
C ASP A 245 -14.74 -11.30 0.53
N ASN A 246 -14.77 -12.57 0.93
CA ASN A 246 -14.75 -13.00 2.34
C ASN A 246 -15.89 -12.43 3.20
N SER A 247 -17.00 -11.98 2.62
CA SER A 247 -18.13 -11.40 3.36
C SER A 247 -19.16 -12.43 3.84
N HIS A 248 -19.95 -12.06 4.84
CA HIS A 248 -20.98 -12.89 5.44
C HIS A 248 -22.39 -12.31 5.20
N PHE A 249 -23.19 -13.04 4.42
CA PHE A 249 -24.53 -12.68 3.97
C PHE A 249 -25.60 -13.67 4.44
N THR A 250 -25.35 -14.34 5.58
CA THR A 250 -26.24 -15.38 6.13
C THR A 250 -27.68 -14.87 6.28
N ARG A 251 -28.64 -15.60 5.69
CA ARG A 251 -30.08 -15.28 5.66
C ARG A 251 -30.46 -13.91 5.08
N ALA A 252 -29.57 -13.29 4.29
CA ALA A 252 -29.92 -12.08 3.55
C ALA A 252 -30.81 -12.41 2.33
N ASP A 253 -31.59 -11.44 1.89
CA ASP A 253 -32.49 -11.57 0.74
C ASP A 253 -32.00 -10.72 -0.45
N PHE A 254 -31.39 -11.38 -1.43
CA PHE A 254 -30.92 -10.83 -2.70
C PHE A 254 -31.87 -11.15 -3.87
N SER A 255 -33.15 -11.46 -3.61
CA SER A 255 -34.06 -11.78 -4.71
C SER A 255 -34.13 -10.66 -5.74
N ASP A 256 -34.03 -11.03 -7.02
CA ASP A 256 -33.96 -10.14 -8.18
C ASP A 256 -32.81 -9.10 -8.17
N ALA A 257 -31.81 -9.24 -7.30
CA ALA A 257 -30.66 -8.33 -7.26
C ALA A 257 -29.74 -8.49 -8.49
N ASN A 258 -29.10 -7.41 -8.92
CA ASN A 258 -28.05 -7.42 -9.93
C ASN A 258 -26.68 -7.55 -9.27
N LEU A 259 -26.02 -8.69 -9.43
CA LEU A 259 -24.67 -9.02 -8.95
C LEU A 259 -23.73 -9.33 -10.13
N THR A 260 -24.04 -8.81 -11.33
CA THR A 260 -23.26 -9.07 -12.54
C THR A 260 -21.79 -8.65 -12.31
N GLY A 261 -20.86 -9.58 -12.53
CA GLY A 261 -19.42 -9.32 -12.36
C GLY A 261 -18.97 -9.07 -10.91
N ALA A 262 -19.83 -9.23 -9.91
CA ALA A 262 -19.46 -9.01 -8.51
C ALA A 262 -18.40 -10.01 -8.02
N ARG A 263 -17.54 -9.57 -7.10
CA ARG A 263 -16.52 -10.39 -6.44
C ARG A 263 -17.06 -10.90 -5.12
N LEU A 264 -17.37 -12.19 -5.08
CA LEU A 264 -18.04 -12.88 -3.98
C LEU A 264 -17.24 -14.13 -3.52
N GLU A 265 -15.93 -14.15 -3.80
CA GLU A 265 -15.04 -15.25 -3.41
C GLU A 265 -15.10 -15.44 -1.89
N LYS A 266 -15.24 -16.68 -1.45
CA LYS A 266 -15.31 -17.07 -0.02
C LYS A 266 -16.43 -16.43 0.77
N CYS A 267 -17.45 -15.89 0.10
CA CYS A 267 -18.62 -15.36 0.79
C CYS A 267 -19.46 -16.47 1.42
N ASP A 268 -20.11 -16.14 2.54
CA ASP A 268 -21.06 -17.01 3.22
C ASP A 268 -22.50 -16.55 2.95
N PHE A 269 -23.18 -17.23 2.03
CA PHE A 269 -24.59 -17.06 1.67
C PHE A 269 -25.48 -18.13 2.31
N THR A 270 -25.07 -18.74 3.42
CA THR A 270 -25.85 -19.81 4.06
C THR A 270 -27.28 -19.35 4.35
N GLY A 271 -28.27 -20.06 3.79
CA GLY A 271 -29.69 -19.75 3.94
C GLY A 271 -30.14 -18.42 3.30
N ALA A 272 -29.33 -17.80 2.44
CA ALA A 272 -29.72 -16.58 1.73
C ALA A 272 -30.75 -16.87 0.62
N ASN A 273 -31.60 -15.89 0.32
CA ASN A 273 -32.47 -15.93 -0.85
C ASN A 273 -31.79 -15.20 -2.01
N LEU A 274 -31.50 -15.89 -3.11
CA LEU A 274 -30.91 -15.38 -4.34
C LEU A 274 -31.84 -15.63 -5.55
N ALA A 275 -33.13 -15.88 -5.30
CA ALA A 275 -34.09 -16.21 -6.35
C ALA A 275 -34.16 -15.07 -7.38
N GLY A 276 -34.03 -15.41 -8.67
CA GLY A 276 -34.04 -14.44 -9.78
C GLY A 276 -32.82 -13.51 -9.89
N ALA A 277 -31.85 -13.59 -8.97
CA ALA A 277 -30.67 -12.73 -8.99
C ALA A 277 -29.82 -12.91 -10.26
N ASP A 278 -29.23 -11.82 -10.75
CA ASP A 278 -28.31 -11.84 -11.89
C ASP A 278 -26.86 -11.92 -11.40
N LEU A 279 -26.30 -13.13 -11.42
CA LEU A 279 -24.91 -13.44 -11.05
C LEU A 279 -24.04 -13.67 -12.31
N THR A 280 -24.45 -13.14 -13.46
CA THR A 280 -23.70 -13.29 -14.71
C THR A 280 -22.27 -12.81 -14.53
N ARG A 281 -21.29 -13.66 -14.87
CA ARG A 281 -19.84 -13.40 -14.71
C ARG A 281 -19.38 -13.10 -13.26
N ALA A 282 -20.21 -13.33 -12.25
CA ALA A 282 -19.81 -13.17 -10.85
C ALA A 282 -18.73 -14.19 -10.45
N ASP A 283 -17.87 -13.80 -9.51
CA ASP A 283 -16.81 -14.63 -8.94
C ASP A 283 -17.26 -15.17 -7.58
N LEU A 284 -17.76 -16.41 -7.53
CA LEU A 284 -18.32 -17.09 -6.34
C LEU A 284 -17.39 -18.17 -5.79
N ARG A 285 -16.10 -18.18 -6.15
CA ARG A 285 -15.20 -19.28 -5.78
C ARG A 285 -15.16 -19.52 -4.28
N GLU A 286 -15.21 -20.78 -3.89
CA GLU A 286 -15.23 -21.21 -2.49
C GLU A 286 -16.37 -20.58 -1.64
N ALA A 287 -17.40 -20.00 -2.27
CA ALA A 287 -18.54 -19.47 -1.54
C ALA A 287 -19.40 -20.60 -0.94
N LYS A 288 -19.99 -20.33 0.22
CA LYS A 288 -20.93 -21.22 0.89
C LYS A 288 -22.35 -20.81 0.53
N LEU A 289 -23.03 -21.64 -0.25
CA LEU A 289 -24.42 -21.47 -0.68
C LEU A 289 -25.32 -22.53 -0.02
N THR A 290 -24.89 -23.07 1.13
CA THR A 290 -25.61 -24.11 1.85
C THR A 290 -27.03 -23.66 2.20
N ASN A 291 -28.04 -24.43 1.80
CA ASN A 291 -29.47 -24.10 1.96
C ASN A 291 -29.91 -22.75 1.35
N ALA A 292 -29.15 -22.18 0.40
CA ALA A 292 -29.55 -20.96 -0.30
C ALA A 292 -30.64 -21.24 -1.36
N ASP A 293 -31.49 -20.27 -1.63
CA ASP A 293 -32.46 -20.35 -2.75
C ASP A 293 -31.90 -19.65 -3.98
N LEU A 294 -31.52 -20.40 -5.01
CA LEU A 294 -31.03 -19.90 -6.31
C LEU A 294 -32.09 -20.07 -7.42
N SER A 295 -33.37 -20.24 -7.07
CA SER A 295 -34.43 -20.48 -8.05
C SER A 295 -34.47 -19.38 -9.12
N GLY A 296 -34.35 -19.76 -10.39
CA GLY A 296 -34.33 -18.82 -11.51
C GLY A 296 -33.12 -17.88 -11.59
N ALA A 297 -32.10 -18.03 -10.73
CA ALA A 297 -30.91 -17.19 -10.77
C ALA A 297 -30.12 -17.36 -12.07
N LYS A 298 -29.48 -16.30 -12.54
CA LYS A 298 -28.64 -16.31 -13.76
C LYS A 298 -27.18 -16.40 -13.37
N LEU A 299 -26.57 -17.55 -13.58
CA LEU A 299 -25.16 -17.84 -13.25
C LEU A 299 -24.30 -17.94 -14.51
N ARG A 300 -24.72 -17.31 -15.61
CA ARG A 300 -24.05 -17.42 -16.91
C ARG A 300 -22.61 -16.94 -16.80
N ASP A 301 -21.67 -17.74 -17.30
CA ASP A 301 -20.24 -17.42 -17.30
C ASP A 301 -19.64 -17.13 -15.89
N SER A 302 -20.33 -17.48 -14.80
CA SER A 302 -19.85 -17.25 -13.43
C SER A 302 -18.79 -18.28 -13.00
N LEU A 303 -18.02 -17.96 -11.96
CA LEU A 303 -16.96 -18.80 -11.42
C LEU A 303 -17.40 -19.39 -10.08
N LEU A 304 -17.74 -20.68 -10.04
CA LEU A 304 -18.19 -21.42 -8.86
C LEU A 304 -17.20 -22.50 -8.41
N THR A 305 -15.91 -22.37 -8.74
CA THR A 305 -14.91 -23.36 -8.36
C THR A 305 -14.92 -23.59 -6.85
N GLY A 306 -15.13 -24.83 -6.40
CA GLY A 306 -15.13 -25.19 -4.99
C GLY A 306 -16.30 -24.67 -4.15
N THR A 307 -17.39 -24.15 -4.75
CA THR A 307 -18.56 -23.72 -3.97
C THR A 307 -19.26 -24.88 -3.28
N ASP A 308 -19.85 -24.63 -2.11
CA ASP A 308 -20.73 -25.59 -1.45
C ASP A 308 -22.21 -25.25 -1.69
N LEU A 309 -22.90 -26.06 -2.50
CA LEU A 309 -24.32 -25.92 -2.82
C LEU A 309 -25.20 -26.91 -2.05
N THR A 310 -24.69 -27.53 -0.97
CA THR A 310 -25.45 -28.53 -0.20
C THR A 310 -26.82 -27.98 0.24
N GLY A 311 -27.90 -28.67 -0.14
CA GLY A 311 -29.26 -28.28 0.24
C GLY A 311 -29.81 -27.03 -0.45
N ALA A 312 -29.09 -26.44 -1.42
CA ALA A 312 -29.58 -25.30 -2.18
C ALA A 312 -30.77 -25.67 -3.09
N THR A 313 -31.66 -24.71 -3.35
CA THR A 313 -32.71 -24.85 -4.38
C THR A 313 -32.21 -24.20 -5.68
N ILE A 314 -32.27 -24.92 -6.80
CA ILE A 314 -31.69 -24.47 -8.09
C ILE A 314 -32.71 -24.49 -9.24
N ASP A 315 -34.00 -24.56 -8.92
CA ASP A 315 -35.08 -24.73 -9.89
C ASP A 315 -35.08 -23.57 -10.90
N GLY A 316 -34.84 -23.89 -12.18
CA GLY A 316 -34.81 -22.92 -13.29
C GLY A 316 -33.53 -22.07 -13.40
N ALA A 317 -32.55 -22.24 -12.51
CA ALA A 317 -31.29 -21.49 -12.55
C ALA A 317 -30.49 -21.77 -13.85
N ASP A 318 -29.79 -20.76 -14.37
CA ASP A 318 -29.03 -20.85 -15.63
C ASP A 318 -27.51 -20.86 -15.39
N PHE A 319 -26.88 -22.02 -15.51
CA PHE A 319 -25.43 -22.22 -15.37
C PHE A 319 -24.70 -22.23 -16.72
N THR A 320 -25.29 -21.72 -17.81
CA THR A 320 -24.65 -21.71 -19.12
C THR A 320 -23.26 -21.05 -19.08
N GLY A 321 -22.20 -21.81 -19.39
CA GLY A 321 -20.83 -21.32 -19.38
C GLY A 321 -20.21 -21.13 -17.98
N ALA A 322 -20.94 -21.46 -16.92
CA ALA A 322 -20.44 -21.38 -15.55
C ALA A 322 -19.35 -22.43 -15.30
N ASN A 323 -18.30 -22.05 -14.56
CA ASN A 323 -17.32 -23.00 -14.08
C ASN A 323 -17.74 -23.57 -12.72
N VAL A 324 -18.16 -24.83 -12.68
CA VAL A 324 -18.56 -25.55 -11.46
C VAL A 324 -17.53 -26.62 -11.04
N THR A 325 -16.28 -26.49 -11.46
CA THR A 325 -15.20 -27.45 -11.12
C THR A 325 -15.03 -27.55 -9.60
N GLY A 326 -15.19 -28.76 -9.06
CA GLY A 326 -15.06 -29.02 -7.63
C GLY A 326 -16.20 -28.45 -6.78
N ALA A 327 -17.27 -27.92 -7.38
CA ALA A 327 -18.46 -27.52 -6.65
C ALA A 327 -19.13 -28.74 -6.01
N ASN A 328 -19.50 -28.64 -4.73
CA ASN A 328 -20.26 -29.68 -4.07
C ASN A 328 -21.74 -29.56 -4.43
N VAL A 329 -22.17 -30.39 -5.37
CA VAL A 329 -23.56 -30.51 -5.84
C VAL A 329 -24.27 -31.76 -5.29
N THR A 330 -23.72 -32.36 -4.24
CA THR A 330 -24.24 -33.60 -3.66
C THR A 330 -25.67 -33.40 -3.16
N GLY A 331 -26.58 -34.26 -3.59
CA GLY A 331 -27.99 -34.20 -3.20
C GLY A 331 -28.84 -33.18 -3.96
N LEU A 332 -28.28 -32.44 -4.92
CA LEU A 332 -29.06 -31.56 -5.80
C LEU A 332 -29.72 -32.34 -6.94
N ASP A 333 -30.94 -31.96 -7.28
CA ASP A 333 -31.59 -32.37 -8.52
C ASP A 333 -31.11 -31.47 -9.67
N THR A 334 -29.96 -31.81 -10.26
CA THR A 334 -29.34 -31.01 -11.32
C THR A 334 -30.20 -30.92 -12.59
N SER A 335 -31.21 -31.79 -12.76
CA SER A 335 -32.13 -31.77 -13.91
C SER A 335 -33.06 -30.55 -13.90
N LYS A 336 -33.21 -29.89 -12.74
CA LYS A 336 -34.03 -28.69 -12.59
C LYS A 336 -33.30 -27.40 -12.95
N ALA A 337 -31.98 -27.44 -13.13
CA ALA A 337 -31.19 -26.31 -13.58
C ALA A 337 -30.83 -26.45 -15.07
N LYS A 338 -30.54 -25.32 -15.72
CA LYS A 338 -30.07 -25.30 -17.11
C LYS A 338 -28.55 -25.40 -17.12
N ASN A 339 -28.02 -26.35 -17.89
CA ASN A 339 -26.59 -26.51 -18.17
C ASN A 339 -25.71 -26.65 -16.90
N LEU A 340 -26.26 -27.17 -15.81
CA LEU A 340 -25.49 -27.54 -14.63
C LEU A 340 -24.89 -28.93 -14.82
N GLU A 341 -23.64 -28.97 -15.26
CA GLU A 341 -22.87 -30.20 -15.43
C GLU A 341 -21.86 -30.34 -14.28
N PRO A 342 -22.03 -31.29 -13.35
CA PRO A 342 -21.04 -31.53 -12.29
C PRO A 342 -19.67 -31.84 -12.90
N ARG A 343 -18.65 -31.05 -12.53
CA ARG A 343 -17.26 -31.25 -12.98
C ARG A 343 -16.38 -31.51 -11.77
N PRO A 344 -15.80 -32.71 -11.61
CA PRO A 344 -14.87 -32.95 -10.52
C PRO A 344 -13.60 -32.11 -10.70
N ALA A 345 -12.89 -31.84 -9.60
CA ALA A 345 -11.57 -31.21 -9.66
C ALA A 345 -10.63 -32.04 -10.56
N ARG A 346 -9.91 -31.37 -11.46
CA ARG A 346 -9.02 -32.05 -12.41
C ARG A 346 -7.78 -32.59 -11.71
N THR A 347 -7.27 -33.71 -12.22
CA THR A 347 -5.98 -34.29 -11.84
C THR A 347 -4.93 -34.02 -12.90
N ALA A 348 -3.67 -33.86 -12.49
CA ALA A 348 -2.59 -33.59 -13.41
C ALA A 348 -2.32 -34.76 -14.38
N GLY A 349 -2.37 -34.48 -15.68
CA GLY A 349 -1.98 -35.44 -16.71
C GLY A 349 -0.46 -35.69 -16.75
N PRO A 350 0.01 -36.64 -17.58
CA PRO A 350 1.42 -37.03 -17.65
C PRO A 350 2.40 -35.86 -17.87
N LYS A 351 2.13 -34.92 -18.78
CA LYS A 351 3.09 -33.85 -19.12
C LYS A 351 3.21 -32.82 -18.01
N LEU A 352 2.09 -32.49 -17.39
CA LEU A 352 2.02 -31.61 -16.23
C LEU A 352 2.69 -32.24 -15.00
N ARG A 353 2.54 -33.55 -14.79
CA ARG A 353 3.26 -34.28 -13.71
C ARG A 353 4.78 -34.32 -13.96
N GLU A 354 5.18 -34.51 -15.21
CA GLU A 354 6.59 -34.45 -15.63
C GLU A 354 7.17 -33.06 -15.37
N LEU A 355 6.48 -31.99 -15.80
CA LEU A 355 6.87 -30.61 -15.52
C LEU A 355 6.96 -30.34 -14.01
N ALA A 356 5.98 -30.79 -13.24
CA ALA A 356 5.98 -30.61 -11.79
C ALA A 356 7.17 -31.29 -11.10
N THR A 357 7.62 -32.42 -11.63
CA THR A 357 8.82 -33.12 -11.13
C THR A 357 10.08 -32.29 -11.41
N VAL A 358 10.21 -31.74 -12.61
CA VAL A 358 11.29 -30.79 -12.96
C VAL A 358 11.24 -29.53 -12.09
N ALA A 359 10.05 -28.98 -11.87
CA ALA A 359 9.83 -27.79 -11.06
C ALA A 359 10.23 -28.04 -9.59
N ARG A 360 9.84 -29.19 -9.00
CA ARG A 360 10.25 -29.61 -7.63
C ARG A 360 11.74 -29.84 -7.49
N GLY A 361 12.42 -30.30 -8.54
CA GLY A 361 13.88 -30.42 -8.58
C GLY A 361 14.62 -29.09 -8.68
N SER A 362 13.91 -27.96 -8.81
CA SER A 362 14.49 -26.63 -8.99
C SER A 362 14.53 -25.84 -7.67
N LYS A 363 15.52 -24.95 -7.53
CA LYS A 363 15.54 -23.99 -6.40
C LYS A 363 14.45 -22.92 -6.54
N ARG A 364 14.19 -22.48 -7.77
CA ARG A 364 13.07 -21.61 -8.13
C ARG A 364 12.63 -22.01 -9.52
N PHE A 365 11.33 -22.11 -9.74
CA PHE A 365 10.76 -22.38 -11.05
C PHE A 365 9.43 -21.63 -11.19
N MET A 366 9.21 -21.07 -12.36
CA MET A 366 8.02 -20.28 -12.68
C MET A 366 7.73 -20.43 -14.16
N THR A 367 6.46 -20.54 -14.51
CA THR A 367 6.03 -20.43 -15.90
C THR A 367 4.81 -19.53 -16.00
N THR A 368 4.61 -18.89 -17.15
CA THR A 368 3.46 -18.03 -17.39
C THR A 368 2.70 -18.44 -18.64
N LEU A 369 1.40 -18.15 -18.69
CA LEU A 369 0.58 -18.22 -19.89
C LEU A 369 -0.41 -17.05 -19.89
N GLU A 370 -0.52 -16.34 -20.99
CA GLU A 370 -1.60 -15.37 -21.20
C GLU A 370 -2.84 -16.05 -21.79
N LEU A 371 -4.02 -15.67 -21.29
CA LEU A 371 -5.31 -16.01 -21.87
C LEU A 371 -6.00 -14.73 -22.36
N ASP A 372 -6.47 -14.73 -23.60
CA ASP A 372 -7.33 -13.68 -24.17
C ASP A 372 -8.79 -13.95 -23.77
N LEU A 373 -9.42 -12.99 -23.10
CA LEU A 373 -10.82 -13.09 -22.67
C LEU A 373 -11.79 -12.40 -23.65
N GLY A 374 -11.26 -11.78 -24.72
CA GLY A 374 -12.01 -10.98 -25.69
C GLY A 374 -12.18 -9.51 -25.27
N ASN A 375 -12.60 -8.65 -26.21
CA ASN A 375 -12.87 -7.22 -25.97
C ASN A 375 -11.71 -6.41 -25.36
N GLY A 376 -10.46 -6.84 -25.57
CA GLY A 376 -9.28 -6.20 -25.01
C GLY A 376 -8.97 -6.60 -23.57
N GLU A 377 -9.64 -7.63 -23.03
CA GLU A 377 -9.35 -8.22 -21.73
C GLU A 377 -8.37 -9.39 -21.87
N SER A 378 -7.43 -9.51 -20.93
CA SER A 378 -6.49 -10.63 -20.89
C SER A 378 -6.10 -10.97 -19.45
N VAL A 379 -5.77 -12.23 -19.19
CA VAL A 379 -5.26 -12.66 -17.89
C VAL A 379 -3.96 -13.43 -18.05
N PHE A 380 -2.96 -13.09 -17.25
CA PHE A 380 -1.69 -13.79 -17.17
C PHE A 380 -1.72 -14.75 -15.99
N LEU A 381 -1.57 -16.04 -16.25
CA LEU A 381 -1.47 -17.10 -15.25
C LEU A 381 0.00 -17.33 -14.90
N GLN A 382 0.31 -17.44 -13.61
CA GLN A 382 1.68 -17.64 -13.11
C GLN A 382 1.74 -18.66 -11.97
N PRO A 383 1.83 -19.95 -12.29
CA PRO A 383 2.32 -20.96 -11.37
C PRO A 383 3.81 -20.77 -11.07
N SER A 384 4.19 -21.02 -9.82
CA SER A 384 5.57 -20.99 -9.37
C SER A 384 5.83 -22.02 -8.28
N ILE A 385 7.10 -22.33 -8.08
CA ILE A 385 7.59 -23.11 -6.95
C ILE A 385 8.93 -22.53 -6.52
N THR A 386 9.08 -22.36 -5.20
CA THR A 386 10.35 -21.90 -4.62
C THR A 386 10.73 -22.84 -3.49
N THR A 387 12.00 -23.25 -3.47
CA THR A 387 12.53 -24.21 -2.50
C THR A 387 13.49 -23.49 -1.54
N TYR A 388 13.21 -23.59 -0.24
CA TYR A 388 14.05 -23.07 0.84
C TYR A 388 14.46 -24.23 1.76
N GLY A 389 15.72 -24.66 1.67
CA GLY A 389 16.19 -25.85 2.38
C GLY A 389 15.46 -27.11 1.88
N THR A 390 14.80 -27.83 2.78
CA THR A 390 13.97 -29.02 2.47
C THR A 390 12.51 -28.68 2.16
N GLN A 391 12.09 -27.42 2.37
CA GLN A 391 10.70 -26.99 2.20
C GLN A 391 10.46 -26.46 0.79
N VAL A 392 9.33 -26.86 0.22
CA VAL A 392 8.90 -26.51 -1.13
C VAL A 392 7.61 -25.70 -1.05
N TYR A 393 7.63 -24.52 -1.66
CA TYR A 393 6.53 -23.55 -1.63
C TYR A 393 5.94 -23.40 -3.03
N PRO A 394 4.88 -24.16 -3.37
CA PRO A 394 4.11 -23.90 -4.57
C PRO A 394 3.31 -22.59 -4.43
N GLY A 395 3.20 -21.85 -5.52
CA GLY A 395 2.38 -20.65 -5.63
C GLY A 395 1.66 -20.63 -6.97
N ALA A 396 0.50 -19.98 -7.01
CA ALA A 396 -0.25 -19.79 -8.23
C ALA A 396 -0.92 -18.42 -8.18
N SER A 397 -0.49 -17.51 -9.04
CA SER A 397 -1.01 -16.15 -9.13
C SER A 397 -1.51 -15.86 -10.53
N PHE A 398 -2.31 -14.80 -10.64
CA PHE A 398 -2.70 -14.26 -11.92
C PHE A 398 -2.74 -12.73 -11.93
N TRP A 399 -2.66 -12.16 -13.13
CA TRP A 399 -2.88 -10.74 -13.40
C TRP A 399 -3.93 -10.58 -14.49
N HIS A 400 -5.12 -10.12 -14.11
CA HIS A 400 -6.20 -9.80 -15.03
C HIS A 400 -6.14 -8.32 -15.42
N GLN A 401 -6.16 -8.04 -16.71
CA GLN A 401 -6.10 -6.71 -17.30
C GLN A 401 -7.35 -6.50 -18.15
N SER A 402 -8.12 -5.46 -17.85
CA SER A 402 -9.27 -4.99 -18.64
C SER A 402 -9.19 -3.48 -18.88
N ALA A 403 -10.12 -2.94 -19.68
CA ALA A 403 -10.21 -1.49 -19.91
C ALA A 403 -10.56 -0.68 -18.65
N GLN A 404 -11.19 -1.34 -17.66
CA GLN A 404 -11.75 -0.69 -16.46
C GLN A 404 -10.93 -0.99 -15.21
N THR A 405 -10.30 -2.17 -15.11
CA THR A 405 -9.59 -2.61 -13.90
C THR A 405 -8.34 -3.45 -14.23
N ASN A 406 -7.30 -3.31 -13.41
CA ASN A 406 -6.15 -4.20 -13.38
C ASN A 406 -6.13 -4.90 -12.03
N ARG A 407 -6.25 -6.24 -12.02
CA ARG A 407 -6.32 -7.06 -10.80
C ARG A 407 -5.16 -8.04 -10.78
N SER A 408 -4.61 -8.27 -9.59
CA SER A 408 -3.70 -9.38 -9.34
C SER A 408 -4.16 -10.15 -8.11
N ASP A 409 -4.15 -11.47 -8.16
CA ASP A 409 -4.51 -12.29 -7.01
C ASP A 409 -3.79 -13.65 -7.05
N SER A 410 -4.01 -14.45 -6.01
CA SER A 410 -3.51 -15.83 -5.92
C SER A 410 -4.65 -16.82 -5.76
N VAL A 411 -4.44 -18.04 -6.25
CA VAL A 411 -5.31 -19.18 -5.99
C VAL A 411 -4.61 -20.17 -5.08
N ALA A 412 -5.38 -20.96 -4.33
CA ALA A 412 -4.83 -22.06 -3.55
C ALA A 412 -4.04 -23.01 -4.47
N ALA A 413 -2.83 -23.37 -4.07
CA ALA A 413 -1.94 -24.23 -4.84
C ALA A 413 -1.27 -25.25 -3.90
N PRO A 414 -1.97 -26.33 -3.50
CA PRO A 414 -1.38 -27.33 -2.61
C PRO A 414 -0.15 -28.01 -3.23
N THR A 415 -0.10 -28.06 -4.57
CA THR A 415 1.06 -28.49 -5.36
C THR A 415 1.22 -27.56 -6.57
N PHE A 416 2.37 -27.62 -7.23
CA PHE A 416 2.64 -26.82 -8.43
C PHE A 416 1.66 -27.14 -9.56
N GLU A 417 1.48 -28.42 -9.86
CA GLU A 417 0.55 -28.92 -10.87
C GLU A 417 -0.90 -28.57 -10.54
N GLN A 418 -1.31 -28.64 -9.27
CA GLN A 418 -2.66 -28.22 -8.87
C GLN A 418 -2.84 -26.71 -9.02
N GLY A 419 -1.79 -25.92 -8.74
CA GLY A 419 -1.80 -24.48 -9.00
C GLY A 419 -2.07 -24.16 -10.47
N ILE A 420 -1.44 -24.89 -11.41
CA ILE A 420 -1.69 -24.73 -12.85
C ILE A 420 -3.15 -25.06 -13.18
N LEU A 421 -3.67 -26.20 -12.72
CA LEU A 421 -5.06 -26.60 -12.98
C LEU A 421 -6.05 -25.60 -12.39
N ASN A 422 -5.83 -25.15 -11.16
CA ASN A 422 -6.70 -24.18 -10.51
C ASN A 422 -6.74 -22.85 -11.28
N LEU A 423 -5.60 -22.39 -11.82
CA LEU A 423 -5.52 -21.19 -12.64
C LEU A 423 -6.23 -21.34 -14.00
N THR A 424 -6.09 -22.48 -14.68
CA THR A 424 -6.76 -22.68 -15.97
C THR A 424 -8.24 -23.00 -15.82
N ASP A 425 -8.65 -23.65 -14.73
CA ASP A 425 -10.05 -23.78 -14.37
C ASP A 425 -10.65 -22.40 -14.11
N LEU A 426 -10.01 -21.60 -13.25
CA LEU A 426 -10.45 -20.25 -12.91
C LEU A 426 -10.78 -19.40 -14.15
N TRP A 427 -10.00 -19.53 -15.21
CA TRP A 427 -10.13 -18.75 -16.43
C TRP A 427 -10.46 -19.61 -17.66
N SER A 428 -11.31 -20.63 -17.49
CA SER A 428 -11.65 -21.61 -18.54
C SER A 428 -12.30 -21.01 -19.80
N ARG A 429 -12.75 -19.76 -19.74
CA ARG A 429 -13.30 -19.00 -20.89
C ARG A 429 -12.22 -18.35 -21.76
N GLY A 430 -10.99 -18.24 -21.26
CA GLY A 430 -9.91 -17.58 -21.95
C GLY A 430 -9.30 -18.43 -23.05
N THR A 431 -8.96 -17.80 -24.18
CA THR A 431 -8.23 -18.44 -25.27
C THR A 431 -6.74 -18.37 -24.98
N PRO A 432 -6.04 -19.49 -24.81
CA PRO A 432 -4.62 -19.49 -24.47
C PRO A 432 -3.75 -18.99 -25.63
N ALA A 433 -2.88 -18.03 -25.34
CA ALA A 433 -1.86 -17.53 -26.25
C ALA A 433 -0.53 -18.25 -25.96
N PHE A 434 -0.34 -19.45 -26.53
CA PHE A 434 0.81 -20.31 -26.21
C PHE A 434 2.18 -19.73 -26.59
N ASP A 435 2.23 -18.78 -27.51
CA ASP A 435 3.42 -17.98 -27.86
C ASP A 435 3.89 -17.07 -26.71
N THR A 436 3.03 -16.80 -25.73
CA THR A 436 3.35 -15.99 -24.54
C THR A 436 4.00 -16.79 -23.41
N ILE A 437 4.17 -18.10 -23.58
CA ILE A 437 4.73 -18.94 -22.53
C ILE A 437 6.15 -18.51 -22.21
N LYS A 438 6.38 -18.19 -20.93
CA LYS A 438 7.72 -17.95 -20.39
C LYS A 438 8.03 -18.99 -19.33
N VAL A 439 9.29 -19.34 -19.21
CA VAL A 439 9.80 -20.22 -18.16
C VAL A 439 11.03 -19.58 -17.55
N GLU A 440 10.99 -19.35 -16.24
CA GLU A 440 12.13 -18.86 -15.46
C GLU A 440 12.47 -19.89 -14.39
N ALA A 441 13.71 -20.38 -14.40
CA ALA A 441 14.12 -21.40 -13.46
C ALA A 441 15.57 -21.20 -12.98
N LYS A 442 15.83 -21.54 -11.72
CA LYS A 442 17.14 -21.49 -11.06
C LYS A 442 17.48 -22.85 -10.48
N GLN A 443 18.68 -23.34 -10.80
CA GLN A 443 19.14 -24.69 -10.45
C GLN A 443 18.13 -25.77 -10.91
N CYS A 444 17.64 -25.64 -12.14
CA CYS A 444 16.68 -26.56 -12.74
C CYS A 444 17.37 -27.79 -13.35
N PRO A 445 16.81 -29.01 -13.18
CA PRO A 445 17.32 -30.23 -13.80
C PRO A 445 17.28 -30.20 -15.34
N LEU A 446 16.25 -29.55 -15.90
CA LEU A 446 16.04 -29.40 -17.34
C LEU A 446 16.31 -27.95 -17.76
N ARG A 447 16.84 -27.70 -18.96
CA ARG A 447 17.20 -26.35 -19.40
C ARG A 447 16.92 -26.16 -20.89
N GLY A 448 16.86 -24.89 -21.32
CA GLY A 448 16.78 -24.54 -22.73
C GLY A 448 15.50 -25.04 -23.40
N LYS A 449 15.63 -25.50 -24.64
CA LYS A 449 14.52 -25.88 -25.53
C LYS A 449 13.60 -26.94 -24.94
N GLU A 450 14.17 -28.02 -24.41
CA GLU A 450 13.42 -29.15 -23.83
C GLU A 450 12.52 -28.69 -22.67
N LEU A 451 13.00 -27.76 -21.85
CA LEU A 451 12.22 -27.23 -20.73
C LEU A 451 11.01 -26.42 -21.22
N VAL A 452 11.18 -25.59 -22.23
CA VAL A 452 10.09 -24.80 -22.80
C VAL A 452 9.07 -25.70 -23.49
N GLU A 453 9.51 -26.78 -24.15
CA GLU A 453 8.60 -27.76 -24.77
C GLU A 453 7.76 -28.50 -23.73
N LEU A 454 8.40 -28.98 -22.67
CA LEU A 454 7.69 -29.62 -21.57
C LEU A 454 6.69 -28.66 -20.91
N ALA A 455 7.08 -27.40 -20.68
CA ALA A 455 6.17 -26.39 -20.15
C ALA A 455 4.99 -26.11 -21.09
N THR A 456 5.25 -26.04 -22.40
CA THR A 456 4.21 -25.83 -23.42
C THR A 456 3.23 -26.99 -23.44
N ALA A 457 3.74 -28.23 -23.53
CA ALA A 457 2.91 -29.43 -23.50
C ALA A 457 2.06 -29.52 -22.23
N ALA A 458 2.64 -29.19 -21.07
CA ALA A 458 1.91 -29.14 -19.80
C ALA A 458 0.82 -28.06 -19.78
N TRP A 459 1.02 -26.90 -20.41
CA TRP A 459 -0.02 -25.87 -20.54
C TRP A 459 -1.15 -26.28 -21.49
N TYR A 460 -0.86 -26.93 -22.63
CA TYR A 460 -1.89 -27.51 -23.50
C TYR A 460 -2.74 -28.52 -22.72
N GLU A 461 -2.07 -29.45 -22.02
CA GLU A 461 -2.74 -30.45 -21.18
C GLU A 461 -3.58 -29.80 -20.08
N ALA A 462 -3.04 -28.80 -19.40
CA ALA A 462 -3.75 -28.06 -18.36
C ALA A 462 -4.90 -27.19 -18.89
N CYS A 463 -4.92 -26.82 -20.17
CA CYS A 463 -6.06 -26.15 -20.81
C CYS A 463 -7.10 -27.16 -21.34
N GLY A 464 -6.88 -28.46 -21.16
CA GLY A 464 -7.76 -29.50 -21.71
C GLY A 464 -7.67 -29.63 -23.23
N LEU A 465 -6.58 -29.16 -23.84
CA LEU A 465 -6.35 -29.23 -25.27
C LEU A 465 -5.47 -30.43 -25.63
N ALA A 466 -5.57 -30.89 -26.87
CA ALA A 466 -4.68 -31.92 -27.39
C ALA A 466 -3.22 -31.42 -27.33
N VAL A 467 -2.34 -32.22 -26.72
CA VAL A 467 -0.91 -31.91 -26.62
C VAL A 467 -0.26 -32.12 -28.00
N PRO A 468 0.34 -31.10 -28.62
CA PRO A 468 0.98 -31.25 -29.91
C PRO A 468 2.22 -32.15 -29.82
N SER A 469 2.54 -32.84 -30.92
CA SER A 469 3.79 -33.58 -31.08
C SER A 469 5.00 -32.63 -31.09
N THR A 470 6.20 -33.18 -30.88
CA THR A 470 7.44 -32.40 -30.93
C THR A 470 7.61 -31.68 -32.28
N GLU A 471 7.30 -32.34 -33.39
CA GLU A 471 7.36 -31.75 -34.74
C GLU A 471 6.37 -30.58 -34.90
N GLU A 472 5.14 -30.71 -34.39
CA GLU A 472 4.15 -29.64 -34.41
C GLU A 472 4.57 -28.44 -33.53
N LEU A 473 5.18 -28.68 -32.36
CA LEU A 473 5.72 -27.62 -31.52
C LEU A 473 6.90 -26.88 -32.19
N GLU A 474 7.74 -27.60 -32.94
CA GLU A 474 8.84 -27.01 -33.71
C GLU A 474 8.32 -26.14 -34.87
N ASP A 475 7.32 -26.62 -35.61
CA ASP A 475 6.69 -25.86 -36.69
C ASP A 475 5.98 -24.60 -36.17
N LEU A 476 5.21 -24.72 -35.08
CA LEU A 476 4.57 -23.57 -34.42
C LEU A 476 5.57 -22.51 -34.00
N ARG A 477 6.73 -22.91 -33.46
CA ARG A 477 7.82 -22.00 -33.12
C ARG A 477 8.48 -21.40 -34.35
N GLY A 478 8.77 -22.19 -35.37
CA GLY A 478 9.36 -21.71 -36.61
C GLY A 478 8.49 -20.63 -37.27
N ARG A 479 7.17 -20.82 -37.26
CA ARG A 479 6.20 -19.80 -37.70
C ARG A 479 6.22 -18.57 -36.79
N ALA A 480 6.16 -18.76 -35.47
CA ALA A 480 6.20 -17.64 -34.52
C ALA A 480 7.49 -16.81 -34.62
N ASP A 481 8.65 -17.46 -34.78
CA ASP A 481 9.94 -16.81 -34.98
C ASP A 481 9.98 -16.06 -36.32
N THR A 482 9.39 -16.63 -37.38
CA THR A 482 9.27 -15.98 -38.69
C THR A 482 8.38 -14.74 -38.61
N ASP A 483 7.21 -14.87 -37.96
CA ASP A 483 6.26 -13.77 -37.76
C ASP A 483 6.86 -12.68 -36.88
N ALA A 484 7.56 -13.05 -35.80
CA ALA A 484 8.28 -12.11 -34.95
C ALA A 484 9.40 -11.38 -35.71
N ALA A 485 10.19 -12.10 -36.52
CA ALA A 485 11.23 -11.49 -37.35
C ALA A 485 10.65 -10.55 -38.42
N GLN A 486 9.54 -10.94 -39.04
CA GLN A 486 8.83 -10.12 -40.02
C GLN A 486 8.23 -8.87 -39.37
N LEU A 487 7.58 -9.02 -38.21
CA LEU A 487 7.08 -7.91 -37.41
C LEU A 487 8.22 -6.98 -36.99
N GLN A 488 9.34 -7.53 -36.51
CA GLN A 488 10.51 -6.76 -36.12
C GLN A 488 11.07 -5.95 -37.29
N LYS A 489 11.18 -6.56 -38.47
CA LYS A 489 11.60 -5.87 -39.69
C LYS A 489 10.64 -4.75 -40.09
N VAL A 490 9.33 -4.99 -40.02
CA VAL A 490 8.32 -3.98 -40.36
C VAL A 490 8.37 -2.81 -39.37
N LEU A 491 8.38 -3.09 -38.06
CA LEU A 491 8.31 -2.05 -37.04
C LEU A 491 9.61 -1.26 -36.89
N THR A 492 10.77 -1.90 -37.07
CA THR A 492 12.05 -1.17 -37.13
C THR A 492 12.14 -0.28 -38.36
N ALA A 493 11.62 -0.73 -39.52
CA ALA A 493 11.49 0.11 -40.70
C ALA A 493 10.49 1.27 -40.50
N GLU A 494 9.39 1.05 -39.76
CA GLU A 494 8.46 2.12 -39.37
C GLU A 494 9.16 3.16 -38.48
N LEU A 495 9.91 2.75 -37.46
CA LEU A 495 10.68 3.68 -36.63
C LEU A 495 11.75 4.45 -37.43
N GLY A 496 12.39 3.81 -38.41
CA GLY A 496 13.32 4.47 -39.34
C GLY A 496 12.65 5.37 -40.39
N GLY A 497 11.34 5.29 -40.57
CA GLY A 497 10.57 5.97 -41.63
C GLY A 497 10.21 7.45 -41.36
N GLY A 498 10.80 8.05 -40.32
CA GLY A 498 10.58 9.44 -39.93
C GLY A 498 9.17 9.73 -39.38
N PRO A 499 8.65 10.97 -39.46
CA PRO A 499 7.41 11.36 -38.79
C PRO A 499 6.18 10.52 -39.17
N SER A 500 6.11 10.08 -40.43
CA SER A 500 5.03 9.20 -40.91
C SER A 500 5.08 7.81 -40.28
N GLY A 501 6.29 7.29 -40.07
CA GLY A 501 6.56 6.03 -39.41
C GLY A 501 6.30 6.09 -37.91
N VAL A 502 6.73 7.17 -37.24
CA VAL A 502 6.41 7.45 -35.83
C VAL A 502 4.88 7.51 -35.60
N LYS A 503 4.12 8.11 -36.53
CA LYS A 503 2.66 8.14 -36.44
C LYS A 503 2.05 6.73 -36.49
N LYS A 504 2.54 5.86 -37.38
CA LYS A 504 2.09 4.45 -37.47
C LYS A 504 2.45 3.67 -36.21
N TRP A 505 3.68 3.85 -35.72
CA TRP A 505 4.16 3.26 -34.48
C TRP A 505 3.29 3.66 -33.27
N ASN A 506 2.99 4.95 -33.13
CA ASN A 506 2.19 5.48 -32.04
C ASN A 506 0.72 5.05 -32.10
N ALA A 507 0.19 4.71 -33.29
CA ALA A 507 -1.18 4.21 -33.44
C ALA A 507 -1.41 2.82 -32.84
N ARG A 508 -0.33 2.08 -32.53
CA ARG A 508 -0.40 0.77 -31.89
C ARG A 508 -0.76 0.88 -30.41
N THR A 509 -1.35 -0.16 -29.85
CA THR A 509 -1.50 -0.35 -28.41
C THR A 509 -0.15 -0.68 -27.76
N ASP A 510 -0.02 -0.50 -26.45
CA ASP A 510 1.19 -0.89 -25.72
C ASP A 510 1.46 -2.40 -25.83
N LYS A 511 0.40 -3.22 -25.87
CA LYS A 511 0.48 -4.68 -26.07
C LYS A 511 1.07 -5.04 -27.44
N GLU A 512 0.65 -4.34 -28.50
CA GLU A 512 1.22 -4.56 -29.84
C GLU A 512 2.69 -4.14 -29.92
N ARG A 513 3.07 -3.06 -29.22
CA ARG A 513 4.48 -2.64 -29.14
C ARG A 513 5.33 -3.64 -28.36
N THR A 514 4.84 -4.21 -27.26
CA THR A 514 5.60 -5.19 -26.46
C THR A 514 5.73 -6.57 -27.15
N LYS A 515 4.81 -6.93 -28.06
CA LYS A 515 4.93 -8.13 -28.91
C LYS A 515 6.15 -8.10 -29.84
N LEU A 516 6.70 -6.92 -30.13
CA LEU A 516 7.92 -6.75 -30.92
C LEU A 516 9.14 -7.45 -30.30
N GLY A 517 9.10 -7.73 -28.99
CA GLY A 517 10.20 -8.35 -28.28
C GLY A 517 11.36 -7.40 -28.06
N ARG A 518 12.59 -7.93 -28.10
CA ARG A 518 13.80 -7.22 -27.71
C ARG A 518 14.46 -6.54 -28.92
N LEU A 519 14.57 -5.21 -28.88
CA LEU A 519 15.25 -4.39 -29.88
C LEU A 519 16.72 -4.13 -29.50
N ARG A 520 17.42 -5.12 -28.96
CA ARG A 520 18.82 -4.97 -28.51
C ARG A 520 19.75 -4.76 -29.70
N LYS A 521 20.77 -3.93 -29.53
CA LYS A 521 21.83 -3.70 -30.53
C LYS A 521 21.31 -3.29 -31.92
N HIS A 522 20.16 -2.64 -31.96
CA HIS A 522 19.62 -2.09 -33.20
C HIS A 522 20.22 -0.72 -33.48
N ASP A 523 20.34 -0.38 -34.77
CA ASP A 523 20.83 0.91 -35.20
C ASP A 523 19.67 1.83 -35.63
N PHE A 524 19.48 2.90 -34.86
CA PHE A 524 18.54 3.99 -35.10
C PHE A 524 19.28 5.33 -35.29
N SER A 525 20.56 5.30 -35.66
CA SER A 525 21.36 6.50 -35.86
C SER A 525 20.71 7.42 -36.91
N ASN A 526 20.68 8.72 -36.62
CA ASN A 526 20.06 9.76 -37.44
C ASN A 526 18.54 9.58 -37.71
N ALA A 527 17.87 8.67 -37.00
CA ALA A 527 16.43 8.46 -37.17
C ALA A 527 15.62 9.69 -36.67
N SER A 528 14.51 9.97 -37.35
CA SER A 528 13.58 11.02 -36.92
C SER A 528 12.45 10.41 -36.08
N LEU A 529 12.66 10.42 -34.76
CA LEU A 529 11.87 9.73 -33.73
C LEU A 529 11.15 10.71 -32.77
N ALA A 530 10.98 11.97 -33.17
CA ALA A 530 10.36 12.98 -32.32
C ALA A 530 8.92 12.57 -31.92
N GLY A 531 8.64 12.55 -30.61
CA GLY A 531 7.34 12.14 -30.06
C GLY A 531 7.02 10.65 -30.15
N ALA A 532 7.99 9.79 -30.46
CA ALA A 532 7.77 8.34 -30.51
C ALA A 532 7.50 7.76 -29.10
N ASN A 533 6.52 6.86 -28.98
CA ASN A 533 6.23 6.12 -27.75
C ASN A 533 7.08 4.84 -27.66
N LEU A 534 8.30 4.95 -27.14
CA LEU A 534 9.29 3.89 -27.00
C LEU A 534 9.41 3.37 -25.55
N GLY A 535 8.36 3.56 -24.74
CA GLY A 535 8.32 3.17 -23.34
C GLY A 535 8.29 1.66 -23.12
N SER A 536 8.88 1.21 -22.01
CA SER A 536 8.91 -0.19 -21.56
C SER A 536 9.48 -1.19 -22.58
N GLN A 537 10.34 -0.74 -23.49
CA GLN A 537 11.01 -1.58 -24.49
C GLN A 537 12.43 -1.98 -24.05
N ASP A 538 12.98 -3.01 -24.69
CA ASP A 538 14.37 -3.45 -24.47
C ASP A 538 15.28 -3.04 -25.61
N PHE A 539 16.08 -2.00 -25.37
CA PHE A 539 17.03 -1.40 -26.32
C PHE A 539 18.49 -1.59 -25.89
N GLU A 540 18.79 -2.59 -25.05
CA GLU A 540 20.16 -2.82 -24.55
C GLU A 540 21.20 -2.84 -25.69
N GLY A 541 22.22 -1.99 -25.57
CA GLY A 541 23.31 -1.84 -26.56
C GLY A 541 22.93 -1.26 -27.92
N SER A 542 21.74 -0.66 -28.07
CA SER A 542 21.29 -0.04 -29.32
C SER A 542 21.89 1.35 -29.53
N THR A 543 21.94 1.80 -30.78
CA THR A 543 22.53 3.08 -31.18
C THR A 543 21.46 4.05 -31.66
N PHE A 544 21.46 5.27 -31.12
CA PHE A 544 20.57 6.39 -31.46
C PHE A 544 21.38 7.64 -31.80
N ASP A 545 22.62 7.46 -32.27
CA ASP A 545 23.55 8.56 -32.46
C ASP A 545 23.04 9.54 -33.52
N GLY A 546 23.03 10.83 -33.20
CA GLY A 546 22.47 11.88 -34.05
C GLY A 546 20.95 11.80 -34.29
N ALA A 547 20.23 10.89 -33.62
CA ALA A 547 18.79 10.75 -33.79
C ALA A 547 18.03 11.95 -33.21
N ASN A 548 16.90 12.30 -33.83
CA ASN A 548 15.97 13.30 -33.28
C ASN A 548 14.89 12.60 -32.45
N LEU A 549 15.01 12.70 -31.12
CA LEU A 549 14.15 12.08 -30.12
C LEU A 549 13.32 13.11 -29.33
N LYS A 550 13.22 14.35 -29.79
CA LYS A 550 12.52 15.42 -29.05
C LYS A 550 11.13 14.96 -28.60
N LYS A 551 10.85 15.07 -27.29
CA LYS A 551 9.59 14.65 -26.64
C LYS A 551 9.22 13.16 -26.79
N ALA A 552 10.15 12.29 -27.18
CA ALA A 552 9.90 10.85 -27.17
C ALA A 552 9.71 10.32 -25.74
N ALA A 553 8.93 9.26 -25.60
CA ALA A 553 8.72 8.57 -24.33
C ALA A 553 9.57 7.29 -24.29
N LEU A 554 10.49 7.20 -23.34
CA LEU A 554 11.37 6.04 -23.06
C LEU A 554 11.24 5.57 -21.59
N GLY A 555 10.16 5.93 -20.90
CA GLY A 555 9.94 5.60 -19.50
C GLY A 555 9.94 4.09 -19.26
N GLY A 556 10.64 3.64 -18.21
CA GLY A 556 10.75 2.23 -17.83
C GLY A 556 11.50 1.33 -18.82
N SER A 557 12.11 1.86 -19.88
CA SER A 557 12.83 1.07 -20.88
C SER A 557 14.18 0.56 -20.39
N GLN A 558 14.65 -0.55 -20.98
CA GLN A 558 15.98 -1.12 -20.75
C GLN A 558 16.97 -0.52 -21.75
N LEU A 559 17.93 0.26 -21.27
CA LEU A 559 18.83 1.09 -22.08
C LEU A 559 20.30 0.90 -21.71
N LYS A 560 20.62 -0.21 -21.03
CA LYS A 560 22.00 -0.48 -20.60
C LYS A 560 22.94 -0.49 -21.81
N GLY A 561 24.02 0.30 -21.75
CA GLY A 561 25.02 0.38 -22.81
C GLY A 561 24.52 0.97 -24.14
N ALA A 562 23.34 1.57 -24.19
CA ALA A 562 22.84 2.22 -25.39
C ALA A 562 23.61 3.53 -25.68
N SER A 563 23.70 3.89 -26.95
CA SER A 563 24.40 5.11 -27.40
C SER A 563 23.39 6.15 -27.91
N PHE A 564 23.54 7.39 -27.48
CA PHE A 564 22.75 8.57 -27.84
C PHE A 564 23.67 9.73 -28.22
N VAL A 565 24.85 9.45 -28.76
CA VAL A 565 25.87 10.47 -29.02
C VAL A 565 25.30 11.53 -29.96
N LYS A 566 25.35 12.81 -29.55
CA LYS A 566 24.84 13.95 -30.31
C LYS A 566 23.34 13.87 -30.67
N ALA A 567 22.56 13.04 -29.98
CA ALA A 567 21.12 12.94 -30.22
C ALA A 567 20.37 14.20 -29.75
N GLU A 568 19.31 14.58 -30.46
CA GLU A 568 18.41 15.67 -30.06
C GLU A 568 17.28 15.13 -29.16
N MET A 569 17.40 15.25 -27.85
CA MET A 569 16.51 14.60 -26.88
C MET A 569 15.65 15.58 -26.05
N GLY A 570 15.54 16.84 -26.45
CA GLY A 570 14.81 17.86 -25.67
C GLY A 570 13.37 17.43 -25.31
N GLY A 571 13.04 17.44 -24.02
CA GLY A 571 11.73 17.08 -23.48
C GLY A 571 11.44 15.57 -23.41
N VAL A 572 12.43 14.70 -23.54
CA VAL A 572 12.26 13.24 -23.46
C VAL A 572 11.83 12.79 -22.05
N HIS A 573 11.01 11.75 -21.99
CA HIS A 573 10.59 11.08 -20.76
C HIS A 573 11.37 9.78 -20.56
N LEU A 574 12.33 9.75 -19.62
CA LEU A 574 13.16 8.57 -19.26
C LEU A 574 12.88 8.10 -17.82
N ALA A 575 11.77 8.50 -17.21
CA ALA A 575 11.50 8.15 -15.82
C ALA A 575 11.50 6.62 -15.60
N GLY A 576 12.22 6.15 -14.58
CA GLY A 576 12.30 4.72 -14.21
C GLY A 576 13.08 3.83 -15.17
N SER A 577 13.76 4.36 -16.19
CA SER A 577 14.52 3.56 -17.15
C SER A 577 15.84 3.03 -16.56
N LYS A 578 16.37 1.94 -17.15
CA LYS A 578 17.67 1.35 -16.78
C LYS A 578 18.74 1.73 -17.80
N CYS A 579 19.39 2.87 -17.59
CA CYS A 579 20.36 3.46 -18.53
C CYS A 579 21.82 3.21 -18.17
N SER A 580 22.15 2.32 -17.21
CA SER A 580 23.54 2.14 -16.77
C SER A 580 24.51 1.92 -17.95
N GLU A 581 25.69 2.51 -17.93
CA GLU A 581 26.70 2.41 -19.01
C GLU A 581 26.28 3.02 -20.36
N ALA A 582 25.16 3.75 -20.45
CA ALA A 582 24.75 4.42 -21.69
C ALA A 582 25.60 5.67 -21.97
N SER A 583 25.75 6.02 -23.24
CA SER A 583 26.43 7.25 -23.70
C SER A 583 25.42 8.28 -24.17
N PHE A 584 25.50 9.49 -23.62
CA PHE A 584 24.77 10.69 -23.99
C PHE A 584 25.73 11.81 -24.42
N GLU A 585 26.94 11.46 -24.85
CA GLU A 585 27.99 12.43 -25.20
C GLU A 585 27.49 13.42 -26.25
N GLY A 586 27.58 14.72 -25.96
CA GLY A 586 27.15 15.80 -26.85
C GLY A 586 25.64 15.85 -27.13
N ALA A 587 24.82 15.04 -26.46
CA ALA A 587 23.38 15.01 -26.66
C ALA A 587 22.67 16.23 -26.05
N THR A 588 21.52 16.61 -26.60
CA THR A 588 20.69 17.69 -26.07
C THR A 588 19.53 17.12 -25.25
N LEU A 589 19.62 17.17 -23.92
CA LEU A 589 18.64 16.65 -22.96
C LEU A 589 17.86 17.76 -22.23
N THR A 590 17.65 18.91 -22.87
CA THR A 590 16.95 20.03 -22.23
C THR A 590 15.52 19.67 -21.82
N LYS A 591 15.09 20.07 -20.61
CA LYS A 591 13.74 19.83 -20.07
C LYS A 591 13.29 18.35 -20.03
N CYS A 592 14.25 17.41 -19.95
CA CYS A 592 13.92 15.98 -19.88
C CYS A 592 13.47 15.54 -18.48
N ASN A 593 12.55 14.59 -18.42
CA ASN A 593 12.18 13.89 -17.18
C ASN A 593 13.05 12.64 -17.04
N LEU A 594 14.09 12.70 -16.20
CA LEU A 594 15.08 11.64 -15.96
C LEU A 594 14.92 11.01 -14.56
N ARG A 595 13.73 11.11 -13.96
CA ARG A 595 13.48 10.75 -12.55
C ARG A 595 13.53 9.25 -12.29
N ALA A 596 13.98 8.86 -11.10
CA ALA A 596 14.00 7.47 -10.63
C ALA A 596 14.66 6.46 -11.59
N ALA A 597 15.52 6.94 -12.48
CA ALA A 597 16.22 6.12 -13.47
C ALA A 597 17.64 5.78 -12.99
N ASN A 598 18.23 4.74 -13.56
CA ASN A 598 19.59 4.32 -13.26
C ASN A 598 20.57 4.84 -14.33
N PHE A 599 21.43 5.79 -13.97
CA PHE A 599 22.47 6.36 -14.84
C PHE A 599 23.88 6.03 -14.34
N ARG A 600 24.07 4.95 -13.58
CA ARG A 600 25.42 4.57 -13.14
C ARG A 600 26.33 4.36 -14.34
N ARG A 601 27.56 4.87 -14.27
CA ARG A 601 28.58 4.79 -15.35
C ARG A 601 28.14 5.38 -16.70
N CYS A 602 27.18 6.30 -16.70
CA CYS A 602 26.78 6.97 -17.94
C CYS A 602 27.80 8.04 -18.36
N ASN A 603 27.97 8.21 -19.66
CA ASN A 603 28.75 9.28 -20.24
C ASN A 603 27.81 10.45 -20.62
N PHE A 604 27.91 11.59 -19.94
CA PHE A 604 27.21 12.85 -20.25
C PHE A 604 28.18 13.93 -20.74
N GLN A 605 29.38 13.56 -21.21
CA GLN A 605 30.37 14.54 -21.63
C GLN A 605 29.82 15.48 -22.71
N ASN A 606 30.01 16.79 -22.54
CA ASN A 606 29.53 17.83 -23.45
C ASN A 606 28.00 17.84 -23.69
N ALA A 607 27.20 17.14 -22.88
CA ALA A 607 25.75 17.11 -23.02
C ALA A 607 25.09 18.42 -22.53
N ASP A 608 24.00 18.84 -23.16
CA ASP A 608 23.17 19.95 -22.67
C ASP A 608 22.01 19.41 -21.83
N LEU A 609 22.07 19.59 -20.51
CA LEU A 609 21.07 19.11 -19.57
C LEU A 609 20.18 20.24 -19.04
N THR A 610 20.12 21.39 -19.72
CA THR A 610 19.41 22.58 -19.21
C THR A 610 17.96 22.27 -18.81
N ASN A 611 17.61 22.50 -17.55
CA ASN A 611 16.31 22.20 -16.93
C ASN A 611 15.89 20.72 -16.92
N ALA A 612 16.82 19.76 -16.99
CA ALA A 612 16.50 18.34 -16.83
C ALA A 612 16.22 17.98 -15.35
N ASP A 613 15.41 16.94 -15.11
CA ASP A 613 15.07 16.46 -13.76
C ASP A 613 15.60 15.05 -13.49
N PHE A 614 16.66 14.93 -12.68
CA PHE A 614 17.27 13.68 -12.23
C PHE A 614 16.74 13.17 -10.89
N SER A 615 15.69 13.76 -10.32
CA SER A 615 15.26 13.44 -8.96
C SER A 615 15.07 11.93 -8.74
N PHE A 616 15.50 11.42 -7.57
CA PHE A 616 15.45 10.01 -7.19
C PHE A 616 16.31 9.04 -8.03
N SER A 617 17.13 9.54 -8.95
CA SER A 617 17.98 8.72 -9.82
C SER A 617 19.34 8.37 -9.19
N ASP A 618 20.10 7.51 -9.87
CA ASP A 618 21.46 7.12 -9.47
C ASP A 618 22.48 7.55 -10.54
N LEU A 619 23.44 8.40 -10.18
CA LEU A 619 24.48 8.95 -11.03
C LEU A 619 25.88 8.39 -10.71
N GLY A 620 25.99 7.37 -9.87
CA GLY A 620 27.30 6.89 -9.43
C GLY A 620 28.22 6.50 -10.60
N GLU A 621 29.47 6.91 -10.54
CA GLU A 621 30.47 6.75 -11.61
C GLU A 621 30.10 7.42 -12.96
N ALA A 622 29.11 8.33 -13.01
CA ALA A 622 28.78 9.04 -14.25
C ALA A 622 29.75 10.19 -14.54
N ASP A 623 29.95 10.51 -15.82
CA ASP A 623 30.87 11.56 -16.27
C ASP A 623 30.12 12.73 -16.93
N PHE A 624 30.16 13.90 -16.32
CA PHE A 624 29.55 15.14 -16.82
C PHE A 624 30.58 16.14 -17.36
N THR A 625 31.79 15.71 -17.73
CA THR A 625 32.84 16.63 -18.20
C THR A 625 32.36 17.49 -19.37
N GLY A 626 32.38 18.82 -19.22
CA GLY A 626 31.92 19.75 -20.25
C GLY A 626 30.38 19.86 -20.41
N ALA A 627 29.59 19.16 -19.59
CA ALA A 627 28.13 19.22 -19.65
C ALA A 627 27.57 20.55 -19.13
N THR A 628 26.45 20.99 -19.70
CA THR A 628 25.69 22.16 -19.21
C THR A 628 24.64 21.73 -18.19
N LEU A 629 24.77 22.18 -16.93
CA LEU A 629 23.92 21.77 -15.80
C LEU A 629 22.99 22.89 -15.28
N THR A 630 22.67 23.88 -16.12
CA THR A 630 21.83 25.02 -15.72
C THR A 630 20.39 24.59 -15.43
N GLY A 631 19.90 24.88 -14.21
CA GLY A 631 18.52 24.61 -13.82
C GLY A 631 18.18 23.13 -13.63
N VAL A 632 19.18 22.26 -13.52
CA VAL A 632 18.97 20.81 -13.32
C VAL A 632 18.43 20.52 -11.93
N GLU A 633 17.38 19.69 -11.86
CA GLU A 633 16.80 19.21 -10.62
C GLU A 633 17.43 17.89 -10.18
N PHE A 634 17.76 17.81 -8.90
CA PHE A 634 18.65 16.79 -8.34
C PHE A 634 18.08 16.18 -7.04
N ALA A 635 16.80 16.40 -6.77
CA ALA A 635 16.21 16.07 -5.49
C ALA A 635 16.29 14.56 -5.21
N ARG A 636 17.00 14.18 -4.14
CA ARG A 636 17.22 12.79 -3.73
C ARG A 636 17.95 11.91 -4.76
N THR A 637 18.67 12.52 -5.69
CA THR A 637 19.54 11.80 -6.62
C THR A 637 20.82 11.38 -5.93
N ARG A 638 21.37 10.21 -6.24
CA ARG A 638 22.59 9.66 -5.61
C ARG A 638 23.82 9.85 -6.49
N PHE A 639 24.99 10.10 -5.91
CA PHE A 639 26.29 10.13 -6.60
C PHE A 639 27.42 9.66 -5.67
N ASP A 640 28.60 9.34 -6.23
CA ASP A 640 29.75 8.78 -5.50
C ASP A 640 31.09 9.43 -5.91
N GLU A 641 32.21 8.98 -5.32
CA GLU A 641 33.54 9.57 -5.49
C GLU A 641 34.11 9.46 -6.90
N LYS A 642 33.49 8.64 -7.75
CA LYS A 642 33.87 8.45 -9.15
C LYS A 642 32.97 9.24 -10.10
N THR A 643 31.96 9.94 -9.58
CA THR A 643 31.10 10.81 -10.38
C THR A 643 31.84 12.10 -10.71
N ILE A 644 31.99 12.43 -11.98
CA ILE A 644 32.78 13.58 -12.47
C ILE A 644 31.82 14.71 -12.86
N PHE A 645 31.96 15.88 -12.24
CA PHE A 645 31.20 17.09 -12.57
C PHE A 645 32.05 18.11 -13.37
N PRO A 646 31.42 19.03 -14.12
CA PRO A 646 32.15 20.13 -14.76
C PRO A 646 32.96 20.96 -13.74
N PRO A 647 34.13 21.50 -14.13
CA PRO A 647 34.89 22.42 -13.27
C PRO A 647 34.03 23.58 -12.75
N GLY A 648 34.10 23.86 -11.45
CA GLY A 648 33.34 24.93 -10.81
C GLY A 648 31.89 24.59 -10.46
N PHE A 649 31.37 23.43 -10.86
CA PHE A 649 30.08 22.94 -10.39
C PHE A 649 30.21 22.40 -8.96
N VAL A 650 29.45 22.98 -8.04
CA VAL A 650 29.35 22.49 -6.65
C VAL A 650 28.05 21.69 -6.51
N PRO A 651 28.11 20.38 -6.20
CA PRO A 651 26.91 19.57 -6.04
C PRO A 651 25.96 20.14 -4.97
N PRO A 652 24.69 20.46 -5.28
CA PRO A 652 23.74 21.11 -4.35
C PRO A 652 23.28 20.17 -3.23
N GLU A 653 22.97 20.68 -2.04
CA GLU A 653 22.68 19.86 -0.83
C GLU A 653 21.69 18.69 -1.06
N GLY A 654 20.67 18.89 -1.92
CA GLY A 654 19.68 17.87 -2.28
C GLY A 654 20.20 16.64 -3.04
N LEU A 655 21.45 16.70 -3.55
CA LEU A 655 22.19 15.60 -4.14
C LEU A 655 22.84 14.75 -3.04
N ILE A 656 22.51 13.46 -3.00
CA ILE A 656 22.87 12.52 -1.94
C ILE A 656 24.23 11.88 -2.25
N TRP A 657 25.23 12.19 -1.44
CA TRP A 657 26.53 11.52 -1.46
C TRP A 657 26.42 10.09 -0.95
N LYS A 658 26.96 9.14 -1.72
CA LYS A 658 27.05 7.70 -1.41
C LYS A 658 28.46 7.12 -1.61
N GLY A 659 29.44 7.99 -1.85
CA GLY A 659 30.83 7.62 -2.06
C GLY A 659 31.64 7.48 -0.77
N VAL A 660 32.90 7.09 -0.93
CA VAL A 660 33.88 7.01 0.16
C VAL A 660 34.53 8.38 0.38
N GLY A 661 34.58 8.85 1.63
CA GLY A 661 35.20 10.11 2.01
C GLY A 661 34.24 11.29 2.09
N SER A 662 34.79 12.50 2.20
CA SER A 662 34.02 13.74 2.32
C SER A 662 33.32 14.09 1.01
N ARG A 663 32.12 14.65 1.12
CA ARG A 663 31.35 15.13 -0.03
C ARG A 663 32.15 16.20 -0.80
N PRO A 664 32.26 16.12 -2.13
CA PRO A 664 32.90 17.16 -2.93
C PRO A 664 32.29 18.54 -2.68
N GLY A 665 33.13 19.55 -2.42
CA GLY A 665 32.71 20.93 -2.14
C GLY A 665 32.46 21.27 -0.67
N THR A 666 32.59 20.31 0.27
CA THR A 666 32.65 20.65 1.70
C THR A 666 34.08 21.05 2.08
N PRO A 667 34.31 22.15 2.82
CA PRO A 667 35.64 22.49 3.34
C PRO A 667 36.23 21.31 4.09
N GLU A 668 37.52 21.06 3.88
CA GLU A 668 38.28 20.05 4.61
C GLU A 668 38.11 20.31 6.10
N ALA A 669 37.51 19.34 6.82
CA ALA A 669 37.46 19.43 8.27
C ALA A 669 38.90 19.52 8.77
N ALA A 670 39.17 20.50 9.63
CA ALA A 670 40.46 20.64 10.32
C ALA A 670 40.94 19.27 10.80
N PRO A 671 42.26 18.99 10.77
CA PRO A 671 42.79 17.71 11.19
C PRO A 671 42.20 17.36 12.56
N PRO A 672 41.77 16.11 12.77
CA PRO A 672 41.09 15.76 14.00
C PRO A 672 41.97 16.21 15.16
N PRO A 673 41.41 16.88 16.18
CA PRO A 673 42.18 17.15 17.38
C PRO A 673 42.74 15.80 17.85
N PRO A 674 43.97 15.78 18.37
CA PRO A 674 44.63 14.54 18.79
C PRO A 674 43.62 13.76 19.63
N ALA A 675 43.44 12.49 19.25
CA ALA A 675 42.44 11.58 19.81
C ALA A 675 42.11 12.00 21.24
N ALA A 676 40.94 12.61 21.43
CA ALA A 676 40.43 12.83 22.75
C ALA A 676 40.39 11.43 23.36
N LYS A 677 41.26 11.23 24.35
CA LYS A 677 41.39 9.99 25.10
C LYS A 677 39.99 9.45 25.37
N SER A 678 39.84 8.14 25.20
CA SER A 678 38.71 7.37 25.68
C SER A 678 38.26 7.90 27.05
N GLY A 679 37.21 8.71 27.04
CA GLY A 679 36.39 8.88 28.21
C GLY A 679 35.41 7.74 28.14
N THR A 680 35.64 6.67 28.91
CA THR A 680 34.63 5.65 29.14
C THR A 680 33.36 6.38 29.60
N LEU A 681 32.33 6.41 28.76
CA LEU A 681 31.03 6.90 29.18
C LEU A 681 30.48 5.82 30.12
N ASP A 682 30.45 6.08 31.41
CA ASP A 682 29.86 5.12 32.34
C ASP A 682 28.37 4.97 32.04
N PHE A 683 27.81 3.81 32.40
CA PHE A 683 26.44 3.47 32.04
C PHE A 683 25.40 4.47 32.56
N ALA A 684 25.62 5.10 33.72
CA ALA A 684 24.68 6.08 34.27
C ALA A 684 24.70 7.39 33.46
N THR A 685 25.89 7.86 33.07
CA THR A 685 26.05 9.01 32.18
C THR A 685 25.45 8.73 30.79
N PHE A 686 25.67 7.52 30.25
CA PHE A 686 25.07 7.06 29.00
C PHE A 686 23.54 7.11 29.04
N LEU A 687 22.93 6.58 30.10
CA LEU A 687 21.48 6.64 30.27
C LEU A 687 20.97 8.08 30.37
N GLY A 688 21.70 8.96 31.05
CA GLY A 688 21.39 10.39 31.09
C GLY A 688 21.35 11.03 29.71
N TYR A 689 22.34 10.74 28.86
CA TYR A 689 22.40 11.26 27.49
C TYR A 689 21.33 10.65 26.59
N LEU A 690 21.10 9.35 26.72
CA LEU A 690 20.08 8.64 25.97
C LEU A 690 18.68 9.20 26.26
N ASN A 691 18.38 9.49 27.54
CA ASN A 691 17.12 10.12 27.95
C ASN A 691 16.90 11.53 27.38
N ASN A 692 17.97 12.26 27.02
CA ASN A 692 17.87 13.56 26.37
C ASN A 692 17.71 13.45 24.83
N LYS A 693 18.16 12.34 24.24
CA LYS A 693 18.13 12.11 22.78
C LYS A 693 16.91 11.34 22.30
N VAL A 694 16.28 10.57 23.19
CA VAL A 694 15.15 9.68 22.88
C VAL A 694 13.90 10.12 23.62
N GLU A 695 12.75 10.02 22.96
CA GLU A 695 11.45 10.33 23.56
C GLU A 695 11.22 9.55 24.87
N ALA A 696 10.90 10.26 25.95
CA ALA A 696 10.76 9.69 27.29
C ALA A 696 9.81 8.48 27.35
N ALA A 697 8.69 8.52 26.61
CA ALA A 697 7.74 7.41 26.56
C ALA A 697 8.33 6.11 25.97
N ARG A 698 9.32 6.20 25.09
CA ARG A 698 9.99 5.03 24.49
C ARG A 698 11.05 4.49 25.42
N MET A 699 11.79 5.37 26.09
CA MET A 699 12.73 5.00 27.15
C MET A 699 12.02 4.33 28.32
N GLN A 700 10.88 4.86 28.77
CA GLN A 700 10.06 4.23 29.81
C GLN A 700 9.58 2.84 29.40
N LYS A 701 9.15 2.64 28.15
CA LYS A 701 8.75 1.32 27.63
C LYS A 701 9.93 0.35 27.54
N ALA A 702 11.09 0.80 27.09
CA ALA A 702 12.29 -0.04 27.05
C ALA A 702 12.77 -0.41 28.46
N GLY A 703 12.73 0.55 29.40
CA GLY A 703 13.03 0.32 30.81
C GLY A 703 12.02 -0.62 31.47
N SER A 704 10.72 -0.48 31.22
CA SER A 704 9.72 -1.41 31.73
C SER A 704 9.92 -2.81 31.18
N MET A 705 10.35 -2.93 29.92
CA MET A 705 10.70 -4.22 29.32
C MET A 705 11.86 -4.86 30.09
N LEU A 706 13.01 -4.16 30.16
CA LEU A 706 14.22 -4.65 30.82
C LEU A 706 14.03 -5.00 32.30
N LYS A 707 13.11 -4.31 32.99
CA LYS A 707 12.76 -4.56 34.40
C LYS A 707 11.77 -5.71 34.61
N ALA A 708 10.97 -6.04 33.60
CA ALA A 708 9.92 -7.05 33.74
C ALA A 708 10.46 -8.48 33.55
N GLU A 709 11.42 -8.67 32.63
CA GLU A 709 11.88 -10.01 32.25
C GLU A 709 13.38 -10.03 31.87
N ARG A 710 14.01 -11.19 32.05
CA ARG A 710 15.37 -11.47 31.56
C ARG A 710 15.33 -11.64 30.05
N PHE A 711 16.07 -10.82 29.31
CA PHE A 711 16.21 -10.96 27.85
C PHE A 711 17.43 -11.79 27.50
N GLN A 712 17.27 -12.67 26.52
CA GLN A 712 18.37 -13.29 25.79
C GLN A 712 18.61 -12.49 24.51
N LEU A 713 19.57 -11.56 24.56
CA LEU A 713 19.90 -10.68 23.44
C LEU A 713 20.92 -11.36 22.53
N PHE A 714 20.44 -11.94 21.43
CA PHE A 714 21.32 -12.43 20.36
C PHE A 714 21.76 -11.24 19.54
N ALA A 715 23.02 -10.84 19.66
CA ALA A 715 23.53 -9.63 19.04
C ALA A 715 24.92 -9.82 18.45
N GLU A 716 25.21 -9.02 17.45
CA GLU A 716 26.53 -8.82 16.85
C GLU A 716 26.82 -7.32 16.88
N VAL A 717 27.97 -6.97 17.46
CA VAL A 717 28.48 -5.61 17.51
C VAL A 717 29.71 -5.59 16.63
N ALA A 718 29.56 -5.02 15.44
CA ALA A 718 30.64 -4.76 14.50
C ALA A 718 31.06 -3.29 14.58
N ASP A 719 32.19 -2.94 13.95
CA ASP A 719 32.72 -1.58 13.94
C ASP A 719 31.79 -0.57 13.24
N ASP A 720 30.91 -1.06 12.35
CA ASP A 720 30.02 -0.23 11.52
C ASP A 720 28.53 -0.44 11.80
N ALA A 721 28.14 -1.43 12.61
CA ALA A 721 26.75 -1.64 13.01
C ALA A 721 26.58 -2.58 14.20
N ILE A 722 25.48 -2.39 14.93
CA ILE A 722 24.93 -3.35 15.88
C ILE A 722 23.69 -3.98 15.23
N THR A 723 23.64 -5.31 15.20
CA THR A 723 22.48 -6.06 14.72
C THR A 723 22.09 -7.12 15.75
N GLY A 724 20.81 -7.30 16.04
CA GLY A 724 20.39 -8.30 17.01
C GLY A 724 18.90 -8.58 17.06
N ILE A 725 18.57 -9.64 17.81
CA ILE A 725 17.19 -10.10 18.03
C ILE A 725 16.70 -9.71 19.42
N VAL A 726 15.47 -9.20 19.47
CA VAL A 726 14.74 -8.93 20.71
C VAL A 726 13.39 -9.64 20.68
N LYS A 727 13.11 -10.46 21.70
CA LYS A 727 11.81 -11.17 21.86
C LYS A 727 10.69 -10.21 22.24
N SER A 728 9.47 -10.51 21.78
CA SER A 728 8.26 -9.81 22.19
C SER A 728 7.80 -10.25 23.58
N GLN A 729 7.24 -9.34 24.37
CA GLN A 729 6.60 -9.66 25.66
C GLN A 729 5.14 -10.10 25.51
N SER A 730 4.49 -9.77 24.39
CA SER A 730 3.07 -10.05 24.17
C SER A 730 2.82 -11.36 23.41
N SER A 731 3.87 -11.97 22.87
CA SER A 731 3.78 -13.25 22.15
C SER A 731 5.13 -13.95 22.20
N HIS A 732 5.12 -15.19 22.69
CA HIS A 732 6.33 -15.98 22.93
C HIS A 732 7.08 -16.35 21.63
N ASP A 733 6.37 -16.38 20.50
CA ASP A 733 6.93 -16.76 19.18
C ASP A 733 7.35 -15.56 18.32
N LEU A 734 7.05 -14.34 18.76
CA LEU A 734 7.33 -13.12 18.00
C LEU A 734 8.71 -12.55 18.38
N VAL A 735 9.60 -12.41 17.39
CA VAL A 735 10.91 -11.78 17.56
C VAL A 735 11.10 -10.62 16.58
N TYR A 736 11.92 -9.66 16.98
CA TYR A 736 12.26 -8.49 16.19
C TYR A 736 13.74 -8.48 15.84
N SER A 737 14.06 -8.34 14.56
CA SER A 737 15.41 -8.04 14.10
C SER A 737 15.62 -6.54 14.13
N CYS A 738 16.63 -6.09 14.87
CA CYS A 738 16.92 -4.69 15.16
C CYS A 738 18.34 -4.36 14.70
N ARG A 739 18.52 -3.24 13.99
CA ARG A 739 19.83 -2.77 13.53
C ARG A 739 20.04 -1.27 13.81
N LEU A 740 21.23 -0.88 14.25
CA LEU A 740 21.72 0.50 14.32
C LEU A 740 23.14 0.55 13.73
N ALA A 741 23.32 1.29 12.65
CA ALA A 741 24.60 1.47 11.96
C ALA A 741 25.38 2.69 12.48
N SER A 742 26.68 2.72 12.21
CA SER A 742 27.61 3.77 12.63
C SER A 742 27.35 5.13 12.00
N ASP A 743 26.67 5.16 10.85
CA ASP A 743 26.17 6.37 10.19
C ASP A 743 24.81 6.85 10.74
N GLY A 744 24.29 6.17 11.78
CA GLY A 744 23.01 6.40 12.39
C GLY A 744 21.83 5.71 11.69
N GLY A 745 22.03 4.98 10.58
CA GLY A 745 20.96 4.24 9.93
C GLY A 745 20.36 3.19 10.87
N PHE A 746 19.03 3.07 10.95
CA PHE A 746 18.41 2.13 11.89
C PHE A 746 17.19 1.44 11.32
N SER A 747 16.93 0.23 11.81
CA SER A 747 15.80 -0.59 11.39
C SER A 747 15.33 -1.54 12.49
N CYS A 748 14.08 -1.96 12.39
CA CYS A 748 13.45 -2.94 13.27
C CYS A 748 12.26 -3.57 12.55
N CYS A 749 12.20 -4.88 12.44
CA CYS A 749 11.10 -5.57 11.76
C CYS A 749 10.75 -6.91 12.41
N THR A 750 9.56 -7.42 12.14
CA THR A 750 9.10 -8.76 12.53
C THR A 750 9.65 -9.84 11.59
N GLN A 751 9.47 -11.13 11.89
CA GLN A 751 9.93 -12.23 11.03
C GLN A 751 9.37 -12.17 9.59
N ASN A 752 8.21 -11.52 9.39
CA ASN A 752 7.61 -11.31 8.07
C ASN A 752 8.12 -10.02 7.39
N LEU A 753 9.26 -9.48 7.84
CA LEU A 753 9.92 -8.25 7.35
C LEU A 753 9.07 -6.98 7.45
N ARG A 754 7.88 -7.04 8.06
CA ARG A 754 7.06 -5.85 8.33
C ARG A 754 7.78 -4.96 9.34
N PRO A 755 7.98 -3.65 9.04
CA PRO A 755 8.57 -2.72 9.98
C PRO A 755 7.83 -2.71 11.31
N CYS A 756 8.56 -2.63 12.41
CA CYS A 756 7.97 -2.49 13.72
C CYS A 756 7.13 -1.21 13.77
N GLY A 757 5.87 -1.30 14.20
CA GLY A 757 4.97 -0.14 14.32
C GLY A 757 5.45 0.95 15.29
N GLY A 758 6.48 0.65 16.10
CA GLY A 758 7.19 1.62 16.94
C GLY A 758 8.23 2.47 16.19
N LEU A 759 8.56 2.15 14.95
CA LEU A 759 9.46 2.94 14.09
C LEU A 759 8.71 4.12 13.45
N ARG A 760 8.33 5.09 14.28
CA ARG A 760 7.76 6.36 13.81
C ARG A 760 8.87 7.41 13.73
N GLY A 761 9.79 7.25 12.77
CA GLY A 761 10.88 8.21 12.49
C GLY A 761 11.99 8.32 13.55
N ALA A 762 12.02 7.40 14.53
CA ALA A 762 13.05 7.36 15.58
C ALA A 762 13.17 5.92 16.12
N LEU A 763 14.22 5.65 16.90
CA LEU A 763 14.48 4.34 17.50
C LEU A 763 13.23 3.81 18.25
N CYS A 764 12.87 2.55 17.98
CA CYS A 764 11.75 1.90 18.66
C CYS A 764 12.19 1.30 20.01
N LYS A 765 11.23 0.87 20.84
CA LYS A 765 11.52 0.25 22.15
C LYS A 765 12.44 -0.97 22.05
N HIS A 766 12.34 -1.79 20.99
CA HIS A 766 13.19 -2.99 20.83
C HIS A 766 14.65 -2.63 20.58
N LEU A 767 14.92 -1.62 19.73
CA LEU A 767 16.28 -1.09 19.53
C LEU A 767 16.87 -0.55 20.84
N LEU A 768 16.06 0.14 21.63
CA LEU A 768 16.49 0.66 22.93
C LEU A 768 16.78 -0.45 23.94
N VAL A 769 15.97 -1.52 23.98
CA VAL A 769 16.24 -2.72 24.79
C VAL A 769 17.57 -3.36 24.40
N LEU A 770 17.82 -3.53 23.09
CA LEU A 770 19.06 -4.09 22.58
C LEU A 770 20.27 -3.24 22.98
N ILE A 771 20.23 -1.93 22.72
CA ILE A 771 21.33 -1.01 22.98
C ILE A 771 21.64 -0.91 24.49
N VAL A 772 20.61 -0.66 25.30
CA VAL A 772 20.76 -0.46 26.75
C VAL A 772 21.20 -1.76 27.42
N GLY A 773 20.65 -2.90 27.01
CA GLY A 773 21.05 -4.21 27.53
C GLY A 773 22.51 -4.54 27.22
N LEU A 774 22.96 -4.34 25.98
CA LEU A 774 24.35 -4.61 25.59
C LEU A 774 25.33 -3.64 26.24
N ALA A 775 24.98 -2.35 26.36
CA ALA A 775 25.81 -1.35 27.03
C ALA A 775 25.97 -1.68 28.53
N LYS A 776 24.88 -2.08 29.21
CA LYS A 776 24.94 -2.49 30.62
C LYS A 776 25.79 -3.74 30.82
N ALA A 777 25.69 -4.71 29.91
CA ALA A 777 26.47 -5.94 29.94
C ALA A 777 27.96 -5.74 29.54
N GLY A 778 28.39 -4.51 29.21
CA GLY A 778 29.75 -4.21 28.77
C GLY A 778 30.10 -4.78 27.39
N ARG A 779 29.09 -5.17 26.59
CA ARG A 779 29.24 -5.73 25.24
C ARG A 779 29.16 -4.68 24.14
N LEU A 780 28.84 -3.45 24.50
CA LEU A 780 28.74 -2.31 23.61
C LEU A 780 29.34 -1.08 24.29
N ASP A 781 30.29 -0.44 23.62
CA ASP A 781 30.89 0.80 24.14
C ASP A 781 29.87 1.96 24.11
N ALA A 782 29.59 2.49 25.29
CA ALA A 782 28.55 3.48 25.50
C ALA A 782 28.86 4.82 24.82
N ALA A 783 30.14 5.19 24.71
CA ALA A 783 30.54 6.42 24.02
C ALA A 783 30.33 6.30 22.49
N THR A 784 30.71 5.16 21.92
CA THR A 784 30.54 4.87 20.49
C THR A 784 29.06 4.82 20.09
N VAL A 785 28.23 4.09 20.84
CA VAL A 785 26.81 4.01 20.50
C VAL A 785 26.07 5.34 20.75
N ASP A 786 26.48 6.13 21.75
CA ASP A 786 25.91 7.47 21.98
C ASP A 786 26.07 8.38 20.75
N HIS A 787 27.20 8.25 20.05
CA HIS A 787 27.45 8.95 18.80
C HIS A 787 26.52 8.46 17.68
N TRP A 788 26.40 7.14 17.49
CA TRP A 788 25.53 6.55 16.46
C TRP A 788 24.05 6.90 16.68
N ILE A 789 23.61 6.94 17.94
CA ILE A 789 22.26 7.37 18.31
C ILE A 789 22.04 8.84 17.98
N ASP A 790 23.01 9.72 18.18
CA ASP A 790 22.87 11.12 17.78
C ASP A 790 22.74 11.28 16.26
N LEU A 791 23.55 10.52 15.49
CA LEU A 791 23.44 10.45 14.03
C LEU A 791 22.07 9.94 13.58
N SER A 792 21.51 8.96 14.30
CA SER A 792 20.21 8.36 13.96
C SER A 792 19.05 9.36 13.93
N ARG A 793 19.15 10.45 14.70
CA ARG A 793 18.14 11.53 14.72
C ARG A 793 17.97 12.23 13.37
N ARG A 794 18.95 12.07 12.47
CA ARG A 794 18.95 12.64 11.12
C ARG A 794 18.52 11.62 10.06
N GLN A 795 18.26 10.37 10.45
CA GLN A 795 17.95 9.26 9.55
C GLN A 795 16.48 8.84 9.68
N LYS A 796 15.92 8.32 8.58
CA LYS A 796 14.61 7.63 8.61
C LYS A 796 14.84 6.12 8.75
N PRO A 797 13.95 5.39 9.45
CA PRO A 797 14.07 3.95 9.53
C PRO A 797 13.89 3.32 8.15
N VAL A 798 14.82 2.45 7.75
CA VAL A 798 14.74 1.67 6.51
C VAL A 798 15.04 0.22 6.84
N VAL A 799 14.09 -0.67 6.57
CA VAL A 799 14.31 -2.10 6.72
C VAL A 799 15.16 -2.58 5.55
N ASP A 800 16.38 -3.00 5.88
CA ASP A 800 17.22 -3.79 4.98
C ASP A 800 16.75 -5.25 5.08
N GLU A 801 15.94 -5.65 4.09
CA GLU A 801 15.28 -6.96 4.09
C GLU A 801 16.29 -8.12 4.05
N ASP A 802 17.42 -7.95 3.37
CA ASP A 802 18.47 -8.97 3.27
C ASP A 802 19.21 -9.11 4.61
N ALA A 803 19.63 -7.99 5.22
CA ALA A 803 20.29 -8.00 6.53
C ALA A 803 19.35 -8.51 7.64
N ALA A 804 18.08 -8.11 7.62
CA ALA A 804 17.09 -8.59 8.57
C ALA A 804 16.84 -10.10 8.43
N SER A 805 16.68 -10.59 7.20
CA SER A 805 16.51 -12.02 6.91
C SER A 805 17.71 -12.84 7.34
N ALA A 806 18.93 -12.37 7.06
CA ALA A 806 20.17 -13.01 7.49
C ALA A 806 20.25 -13.12 9.03
N THR A 807 19.83 -12.08 9.75
CA THR A 807 19.79 -12.06 11.22
C THR A 807 18.78 -13.08 11.77
N PHE A 808 17.58 -13.17 11.18
CA PHE A 808 16.57 -14.16 11.60
C PHE A 808 17.00 -15.59 11.32
N LEU A 809 17.63 -15.85 10.16
CA LEU A 809 18.17 -17.17 9.83
C LEU A 809 19.27 -17.58 10.81
N ARG A 810 20.19 -16.66 11.14
CA ARG A 810 21.24 -16.91 12.13
C ARG A 810 20.65 -17.21 13.52
N TYR A 811 19.62 -16.48 13.92
CA TYR A 811 18.91 -16.71 15.19
C TYR A 811 18.22 -18.08 15.23
N LYS A 812 17.53 -18.47 14.16
CA LYS A 812 16.91 -19.80 14.07
C LYS A 812 17.93 -20.93 14.10
N GLY A 813 19.06 -20.77 13.42
CA GLY A 813 20.19 -21.68 13.53
C GLY A 813 20.74 -21.78 14.96
N ALA A 814 20.77 -20.66 15.69
CA ALA A 814 21.20 -20.66 17.09
C ALA A 814 20.18 -21.35 18.02
N GLU A 815 18.87 -21.14 17.81
CA GLU A 815 17.81 -21.86 18.54
C GLU A 815 17.85 -23.37 18.27
N ALA A 816 18.21 -23.77 17.05
CA ALA A 816 18.37 -25.16 16.65
C ALA A 816 19.71 -25.79 17.09
N GLY A 817 20.63 -25.01 17.67
CA GLY A 817 21.99 -25.45 18.02
C GLY A 817 22.93 -25.66 16.82
N GLU A 818 22.52 -25.24 15.62
CA GLU A 818 23.27 -25.34 14.36
C GLU A 818 24.29 -24.20 14.20
N VAL A 819 24.07 -23.07 14.88
CA VAL A 819 24.95 -21.89 14.86
C VAL A 819 25.36 -21.54 16.28
N ASP A 820 26.67 -21.49 16.57
CA ASP A 820 27.17 -21.00 17.87
C ASP A 820 27.07 -19.47 17.94
N TRP A 821 25.87 -18.98 18.27
CA TRP A 821 25.60 -17.58 18.54
C TRP A 821 24.93 -17.46 19.91
N ARG A 822 25.73 -17.19 20.94
CA ARG A 822 25.24 -17.19 22.33
C ARG A 822 24.63 -15.83 22.69
N PRO A 823 23.47 -15.81 23.36
CA PRO A 823 22.86 -14.56 23.76
C PRO A 823 23.62 -13.90 24.91
N THR A 824 23.54 -12.57 24.97
CA THR A 824 23.86 -11.81 26.18
C THR A 824 22.61 -11.75 27.05
N GLU A 825 22.68 -12.26 28.28
CA GLU A 825 21.55 -12.22 29.20
C GLU A 825 21.48 -10.89 29.95
N THR A 826 20.28 -10.31 30.04
CA THR A 826 20.03 -9.13 30.88
C THR A 826 19.55 -9.55 32.26
N ILE A 827 19.92 -8.78 33.29
CA ILE A 827 19.48 -8.99 34.67
C ILE A 827 18.50 -7.86 35.03
N PRO A 828 17.20 -8.12 35.27
CA PRO A 828 16.22 -7.08 35.55
C PRO A 828 16.60 -6.10 36.66
N GLU A 829 17.24 -6.61 37.71
CA GLU A 829 17.70 -5.84 38.87
C GLU A 829 18.70 -4.73 38.48
N ASP A 830 19.49 -4.94 37.42
CA ASP A 830 20.47 -3.98 36.92
C ASP A 830 19.84 -2.71 36.33
N PHE A 831 18.53 -2.74 36.06
CA PHE A 831 17.79 -1.66 35.45
C PHE A 831 16.77 -1.02 36.40
N TYR A 832 16.68 -1.42 37.67
CA TYR A 832 15.78 -0.77 38.65
C TYR A 832 16.15 0.67 38.98
N ALA A 833 17.39 1.07 38.71
CA ALA A 833 17.85 2.46 38.82
C ALA A 833 17.54 3.34 37.58
N MET A 834 17.03 2.76 36.48
CA MET A 834 16.42 3.49 35.35
C MET A 834 14.97 3.85 35.64
#